data_AF-A0AAU4TMK6-F1
#
_entry.id   AF-A0AAU4TMK6-F1
#
_cell.length_a   1.000
_cell.length_b   1.000
_cell.length_c   1.000
_cell.angle_alpha   90.00
_cell.angle_beta   90.00
_cell.angle_gamma   90.00
#
_symmetry.space_group_name_H-M   'P 1'
#
loop_
_entity.id
_entity.type
_entity.pdbx_description
1 polymer ?
#
loop_
_entity_poly.entity_id
_entity_poly.type
_entity_poly.pdbx_seq_one_letter_code
_entity_poly.pdbx_strand_id
1 'polypeptide(L)'
;MSYRRRFSPAAVRRTAAGLSLLLLAAAVTDAPFRSGTFAEAASTPFVPKTFQVTPAVDTGSEGAAKALSFLTPDQLARRQAKVTGERVELTSQRTEDTTTYVNPDGTLTTESYAGPIRVQDSDGTWESIDTELSDAGAALEPQAAAADITVSDGGDTHLASVSADGKSFGMSWPDALPTPTVDGDTASYDVGDDQKLTVTALPQGFSENVVLDSAPATVSYRIPLALHGLTVSKASTGHLLLKDDDGDLVAEAPAPMMWDSSKDPASGESKHVAAVDYEIETAADGTQTLVLTPDAAYFDQDLTYPVTVDPTSTLAVTTDTWVATNYPDSQLSSAELKSGTYNGGDTIARSYLKFDVSDFVGTDIVDTNLALYSYWSSSCSTSGSGTQVRRITSSWSSSTIAWGSEPTSTSTGAVTSTAAKGYSTDCPAGTVNFDIDAIVQAWADGSTNYGLKVKGVSETDSLTWRRWRSANYVSGDGSTEPHLTVTYNSYPKTPSSLTVSPSTTSGSEKIVTSVTPVFSAKVSDVDSGAKVRVQYAIEPDPDYADTTYTLTRSTAYVASGKAAALSVPSSTPLPDGKHLRIRARAYDGTDYSTAWTSWTSYTVDTGALDIPDVPTGLQTGATETTTPLLTALVTALGQPAVDTQFVLYDASGSVIGGTPLGTATVESGQRAALQVPDGLLSDAGTYSWKTRACVGSVCSSYTAKKSFTVDVTDPSQSGDTAGGVPTAVRDLSARAGEGGVLVGWSAPEDLGGSDEDGVAYTVNVITGSSTVKTLTAAGTSAVVTGLTNGLTYTFSVAAVGSAGSGPATVSAPAVPVAVSGGTADYRTVLQQYLDAQTGLTEGTYANSSVAADSSDDGTAFADVLEAEQSDPLTERALLADDDSETDGSTVTLSDVLAMPSTDGKTVTLRATATTAKTVTVAADSTDPDAADAAEESTYLYTFTVATPPVLTGHIDADAAETVVSAGDDALTQLGDDTTVTDDDTDSSTDSPAAMGTDADGALVAADASSTTTATTVSTHAQYAADISGSGTAKWARDHWNSKHWYGNDCTNFASRSLNSGGGMDKKWGSRLDRHKDDYWWRNGDYLYWKQSDSWSMAYHLADFIDRQATYSWHTNKGQVNLGDIVFYNWNDKGDDHPNGFKGISHASVVTKIDSHGNIYISQHSGNRKNYPLTSQRKLHKNMDVWIVTSFPWYE
;
A
#
# COMPACT_ATOMS: atom_id res chain seq x y z
N MET A 1 15.62 -82.30 -25.08
CA MET A 1 16.48 -82.06 -23.90
C MET A 1 15.99 -80.79 -23.22
N SER A 2 15.78 -80.91 -21.91
CA SER A 2 14.89 -80.17 -21.00
C SER A 2 15.43 -78.81 -20.53
N TYR A 3 14.68 -77.85 -19.98
CA TYR A 3 13.30 -77.35 -20.12
C TYR A 3 13.31 -75.96 -19.45
N ARG A 4 12.55 -75.00 -20.00
CA ARG A 4 12.43 -73.60 -19.55
C ARG A 4 11.31 -73.39 -18.52
N ARG A 5 11.45 -72.25 -17.82
CA ARG A 5 10.57 -71.60 -16.83
C ARG A 5 9.11 -71.41 -17.30
N ARG A 6 8.19 -71.39 -16.31
CA ARG A 6 6.81 -70.87 -16.39
C ARG A 6 6.52 -69.90 -15.23
N PHE A 7 5.62 -68.96 -15.52
CA PHE A 7 5.07 -67.86 -14.73
C PHE A 7 3.66 -68.18 -14.18
N SER A 8 3.26 -67.47 -13.10
CA SER A 8 1.91 -67.09 -12.59
C SER A 8 0.93 -68.21 -12.12
N PRO A 9 -0.10 -67.99 -11.24
CA PRO A 9 -1.06 -66.83 -11.22
C PRO A 9 -1.74 -66.34 -9.88
N ALA A 10 -2.38 -65.15 -9.98
CA ALA A 10 -3.70 -64.70 -9.44
C ALA A 10 -3.96 -64.60 -7.91
N ALA A 11 -4.79 -63.71 -7.32
CA ALA A 11 -5.65 -62.55 -7.66
C ALA A 11 -6.03 -61.85 -6.28
N VAL A 12 -6.51 -60.61 -6.13
CA VAL A 12 -7.90 -60.10 -6.31
C VAL A 12 -8.00 -58.61 -5.86
N ARG A 13 -8.56 -57.74 -6.73
CA ARG A 13 -9.43 -56.53 -6.58
C ARG A 13 -9.42 -55.62 -5.31
N ARG A 14 -9.25 -54.29 -5.49
CA ARG A 14 -10.27 -53.18 -5.56
C ARG A 14 -9.79 -51.82 -4.98
N THR A 15 -10.12 -50.75 -5.72
CA THR A 15 -10.44 -49.33 -5.35
C THR A 15 -9.38 -48.35 -4.84
N ALA A 16 -9.01 -47.42 -5.75
CA ALA A 16 -9.04 -45.95 -5.69
C ALA A 16 -8.59 -45.17 -4.43
N ALA A 17 -7.60 -44.28 -4.63
CA ALA A 17 -7.59 -42.83 -4.32
C ALA A 17 -6.20 -42.35 -3.84
N GLY A 18 -5.73 -41.23 -4.43
CA GLY A 18 -4.83 -40.27 -3.78
C GLY A 18 -3.33 -40.47 -4.00
N LEU A 19 -2.78 -39.75 -5.00
CA LEU A 19 -1.35 -39.45 -5.10
C LEU A 19 -0.92 -38.52 -3.95
N SER A 20 0.24 -38.80 -3.35
CA SER A 20 1.09 -37.79 -2.71
C SER A 20 2.55 -38.23 -2.89
N LEU A 21 3.31 -37.42 -3.63
CA LEU A 21 4.73 -37.59 -3.90
C LEU A 21 5.55 -37.42 -2.62
N LEU A 22 6.50 -38.33 -2.39
CA LEU A 22 7.59 -38.22 -1.41
C LEU A 22 8.86 -38.74 -2.10
N LEU A 23 9.74 -37.83 -2.52
CA LEU A 23 11.08 -38.17 -3.04
C LEU A 23 12.09 -38.18 -1.88
N LEU A 24 12.67 -39.36 -1.65
CA LEU A 24 13.78 -39.62 -0.74
C LEU A 24 15.11 -39.14 -1.34
N ALA A 25 15.92 -38.45 -0.52
CA ALA A 25 17.35 -38.23 -0.76
C ALA A 25 18.16 -39.50 -0.42
N ALA A 26 19.13 -39.84 -1.29
CA ALA A 26 20.03 -40.97 -1.12
C ALA A 26 21.23 -40.63 -0.21
N ALA A 27 21.54 -41.54 0.72
CA ALA A 27 22.69 -41.49 1.61
C ALA A 27 23.88 -42.30 1.03
N VAL A 28 25.10 -41.80 1.21
CA VAL A 28 26.33 -42.60 1.12
C VAL A 28 27.27 -42.19 2.26
N THR A 29 27.69 -43.16 3.07
CA THR A 29 28.69 -43.03 4.14
C THR A 29 29.89 -43.97 3.92
N ASP A 30 31.08 -43.35 3.91
CA ASP A 30 32.39 -43.70 4.52
C ASP A 30 33.33 -44.88 4.15
N ALA A 31 34.61 -44.46 4.01
CA ALA A 31 35.92 -45.04 4.43
C ALA A 31 36.76 -45.95 3.48
N PRO A 32 38.13 -46.05 3.62
CA PRO A 32 39.15 -45.05 4.02
C PRO A 32 40.57 -45.16 3.33
N PHE A 33 41.49 -44.23 3.68
CA PHE A 33 42.99 -44.26 3.68
C PHE A 33 43.83 -44.44 2.37
N ARG A 34 44.66 -43.44 2.03
CA ARG A 34 46.17 -43.50 2.11
C ARG A 34 46.90 -42.20 1.70
N SER A 35 47.86 -41.88 2.55
CA SER A 35 48.98 -40.91 2.52
C SER A 35 49.76 -40.69 1.22
N GLY A 36 50.19 -39.44 0.99
CA GLY A 36 51.32 -39.04 0.13
C GLY A 36 51.68 -37.56 0.31
N THR A 37 52.96 -37.25 0.52
CA THR A 37 53.49 -36.04 1.19
C THR A 37 54.26 -35.06 0.27
N PHE A 38 54.31 -33.78 0.70
CA PHE A 38 55.27 -32.66 0.46
C PHE A 38 55.38 -32.00 -0.93
N ALA A 39 55.10 -30.69 -1.01
CA ALA A 39 56.10 -29.60 -0.85
C ALA A 39 55.48 -28.18 -1.00
N GLU A 40 55.96 -27.24 -0.19
CA GLU A 40 55.62 -25.80 -0.10
C GLU A 40 55.89 -24.98 -1.37
N ALA A 41 55.06 -23.95 -1.63
CA ALA A 41 55.51 -22.56 -1.77
C ALA A 41 54.32 -21.56 -1.69
N ALA A 42 54.53 -20.52 -0.88
CA ALA A 42 53.62 -19.47 -0.45
C ALA A 42 52.84 -18.68 -1.52
N SER A 43 51.56 -18.42 -1.25
CA SER A 43 50.99 -17.05 -1.16
C SER A 43 49.58 -17.11 -0.56
N THR A 44 49.34 -16.35 0.51
CA THR A 44 48.02 -16.20 1.14
C THR A 44 47.12 -15.26 0.33
N PRO A 45 45.86 -15.64 0.12
CA PRO A 45 44.76 -14.78 0.56
C PRO A 45 43.74 -15.55 1.41
N PHE A 46 43.06 -14.76 2.24
CA PHE A 46 41.98 -15.08 3.18
C PHE A 46 40.95 -16.11 2.65
N VAL A 47 40.66 -17.14 3.44
CA VAL A 47 39.52 -18.06 3.24
C VAL A 47 38.28 -17.46 3.90
N PRO A 48 37.13 -17.37 3.19
CA PRO A 48 35.87 -16.93 3.78
C PRO A 48 35.31 -17.99 4.74
N LYS A 49 34.78 -17.53 5.89
CA LYS A 49 34.01 -18.36 6.81
C LYS A 49 32.77 -18.90 6.09
N THR A 50 32.70 -20.21 5.92
CA THR A 50 31.49 -20.92 5.53
C THR A 50 30.43 -20.78 6.63
N PHE A 51 29.35 -20.07 6.31
CA PHE A 51 28.11 -20.09 7.08
C PHE A 51 27.47 -21.48 6.95
N GLN A 52 27.26 -22.15 8.08
CA GLN A 52 26.38 -23.31 8.15
C GLN A 52 24.95 -22.80 8.31
N VAL A 53 24.14 -22.95 7.26
CA VAL A 53 22.68 -22.76 7.33
C VAL A 53 22.10 -23.96 8.08
N THR A 54 21.36 -23.69 9.16
CA THR A 54 20.53 -24.69 9.87
C THR A 54 19.07 -24.47 9.42
N PRO A 55 18.23 -25.52 9.25
CA PRO A 55 16.95 -25.42 8.56
C PRO A 55 15.88 -24.64 9.34
N ALA A 56 14.94 -24.08 8.59
CA ALA A 56 13.84 -23.23 9.01
C ALA A 56 12.96 -23.82 10.13
N VAL A 57 12.51 -22.91 11.02
CA VAL A 57 11.42 -23.14 11.97
C VAL A 57 10.11 -23.13 11.19
N ASP A 58 9.38 -24.23 11.25
CA ASP A 58 8.05 -24.42 10.70
C ASP A 58 7.05 -23.49 11.41
N THR A 59 6.69 -22.40 10.74
CA THR A 59 5.57 -21.53 11.09
C THR A 59 4.28 -22.27 10.81
N GLY A 60 3.46 -22.52 11.82
CA GLY A 60 2.12 -23.09 11.62
C GLY A 60 1.36 -22.30 10.54
N SER A 61 0.84 -23.02 9.55
CA SER A 61 0.37 -22.51 8.27
C SER A 61 -0.78 -21.49 8.35
N GLU A 62 -1.54 -21.42 9.45
CA GLU A 62 -2.70 -20.53 9.57
C GLU A 62 -2.34 -19.06 9.82
N GLY A 63 -1.28 -18.76 10.57
CA GLY A 63 -0.89 -17.37 10.87
C GLY A 63 -0.21 -16.66 9.70
N ALA A 64 0.60 -17.41 8.93
CA ALA A 64 1.19 -16.92 7.68
C ALA A 64 0.11 -16.73 6.60
N ALA A 65 -0.86 -17.65 6.51
CA ALA A 65 -1.98 -17.50 5.58
C ALA A 65 -2.84 -16.25 5.86
N LYS A 66 -3.08 -15.91 7.13
CA LYS A 66 -3.86 -14.70 7.50
C LYS A 66 -3.15 -13.36 7.29
N ALA A 67 -1.81 -13.32 7.34
CA ALA A 67 -1.04 -12.09 7.04
C ALA A 67 -0.82 -11.89 5.53
N LEU A 68 -0.86 -12.97 4.75
CA LEU A 68 -0.74 -12.93 3.29
C LEU A 68 -2.09 -12.66 2.60
N SER A 69 -3.23 -12.89 3.26
CA SER A 69 -4.58 -12.70 2.69
C SER A 69 -5.01 -11.24 2.47
N PHE A 70 -4.24 -10.25 2.95
CA PHE A 70 -4.50 -8.82 2.73
C PHE A 70 -3.66 -8.21 1.60
N LEU A 71 -2.71 -8.98 1.06
CA LEU A 71 -1.88 -8.56 -0.06
C LEU A 71 -2.52 -9.06 -1.35
N THR A 72 -2.53 -8.20 -2.37
CA THR A 72 -2.88 -8.64 -3.73
C THR A 72 -1.90 -9.74 -4.19
N PRO A 73 -2.30 -10.63 -5.11
CA PRO A 73 -1.41 -11.64 -5.69
C PRO A 73 -0.09 -11.04 -6.20
N ASP A 74 -0.15 -9.85 -6.78
CA ASP A 74 1.02 -9.12 -7.27
C ASP A 74 1.96 -8.67 -6.14
N GLN A 75 1.42 -8.11 -5.06
CA GLN A 75 2.21 -7.72 -3.89
C GLN A 75 2.87 -8.92 -3.21
N LEU A 76 2.17 -10.07 -3.18
CA LEU A 76 2.71 -11.33 -2.69
C LEU A 76 3.87 -11.82 -3.56
N ALA A 77 3.69 -11.85 -4.87
CA ALA A 77 4.71 -12.29 -5.82
C ALA A 77 5.97 -11.42 -5.73
N ARG A 78 5.82 -10.10 -5.67
CA ARG A 78 6.97 -9.17 -5.53
C ARG A 78 7.71 -9.34 -4.22
N ARG A 79 6.99 -9.51 -3.11
CA ARG A 79 7.60 -9.76 -1.79
C ARG A 79 8.32 -11.11 -1.78
N GLN A 80 7.72 -12.14 -2.36
CA GLN A 80 8.33 -13.46 -2.47
C GLN A 80 9.58 -13.42 -3.35
N ALA A 81 9.55 -12.75 -4.51
CA ALA A 81 10.71 -12.67 -5.40
C ALA A 81 11.91 -12.01 -4.72
N LYS A 82 11.67 -10.93 -3.98
CA LYS A 82 12.71 -10.24 -3.22
C LYS A 82 13.28 -11.06 -2.07
N VAL A 83 12.43 -11.79 -1.35
CA VAL A 83 12.85 -12.59 -0.17
C VAL A 83 13.59 -13.86 -0.60
N THR A 84 13.13 -14.49 -1.68
CA THR A 84 13.73 -15.74 -2.20
C THR A 84 14.96 -15.48 -3.07
N GLY A 85 15.04 -14.31 -3.71
CA GLY A 85 16.05 -14.04 -4.73
C GLY A 85 15.78 -14.75 -6.05
N GLU A 86 14.58 -15.30 -6.23
CA GLU A 86 14.12 -16.00 -7.44
C GLU A 86 12.96 -15.22 -8.08
N ARG A 87 12.79 -15.33 -9.40
CA ARG A 87 11.63 -14.74 -10.07
C ARG A 87 10.34 -15.45 -9.65
N VAL A 88 9.24 -14.72 -9.49
CA VAL A 88 7.93 -15.27 -9.09
C VAL A 88 6.87 -14.88 -10.11
N GLU A 89 6.06 -15.84 -10.52
CA GLU A 89 5.02 -15.64 -11.53
C GLU A 89 3.85 -14.77 -11.01
N LEU A 90 3.40 -13.84 -11.86
CA LEU A 90 2.15 -13.11 -11.71
C LEU A 90 1.02 -13.88 -12.40
N THR A 91 0.44 -14.83 -11.67
CA THR A 91 -0.68 -15.66 -12.19
C THR A 91 -1.91 -14.85 -12.62
N SER A 92 -2.07 -13.63 -12.08
CA SER A 92 -3.10 -12.64 -12.48
C SER A 92 -2.93 -12.13 -13.91
N GLN A 93 -1.72 -12.21 -14.48
CA GLN A 93 -1.39 -11.79 -15.84
C GLN A 93 -1.10 -12.97 -16.77
N ARG A 94 -1.42 -14.21 -16.36
CA ARG A 94 -1.24 -15.39 -17.19
C ARG A 94 -2.32 -15.44 -18.27
N THR A 95 -1.91 -15.56 -19.53
CA THR A 95 -2.80 -15.86 -20.68
C THR A 95 -2.47 -17.22 -21.29
N GLU A 96 -3.22 -17.61 -22.33
CA GLU A 96 -2.98 -18.80 -23.15
C GLU A 96 -1.58 -18.85 -23.80
N ASP A 97 -0.98 -17.69 -24.02
CA ASP A 97 0.28 -17.50 -24.75
C ASP A 97 1.32 -16.61 -24.02
N THR A 98 1.03 -16.09 -22.81
CA THR A 98 1.97 -15.25 -22.05
C THR A 98 2.11 -15.61 -20.57
N THR A 99 3.34 -15.60 -20.07
CA THR A 99 3.66 -15.72 -18.64
C THR A 99 4.46 -14.51 -18.16
N THR A 100 3.96 -13.77 -17.18
CA THR A 100 4.69 -12.65 -16.57
C THR A 100 5.26 -13.02 -15.21
N TYR A 101 6.50 -12.64 -14.96
CA TYR A 101 7.23 -12.83 -13.71
C TYR A 101 7.68 -11.49 -13.14
N VAL A 102 7.71 -11.41 -11.81
CA VAL A 102 8.46 -10.38 -11.09
C VAL A 102 9.86 -10.89 -10.81
N ASN A 103 10.87 -10.10 -11.16
CA ASN A 103 12.26 -10.37 -10.83
C ASN A 103 12.65 -9.85 -9.43
N PRO A 104 13.71 -10.39 -8.81
CA PRO A 104 14.18 -9.96 -7.50
C PRO A 104 14.59 -8.48 -7.41
N ASP A 105 14.98 -7.87 -8.53
CA ASP A 105 15.37 -6.47 -8.64
C ASP A 105 14.18 -5.51 -8.79
N GLY A 106 12.97 -6.02 -8.99
CA GLY A 106 11.73 -5.26 -9.13
C GLY A 106 11.21 -5.15 -10.56
N THR A 107 12.04 -5.45 -11.57
CA THR A 107 11.63 -5.48 -12.98
C THR A 107 10.62 -6.60 -13.25
N LEU A 108 9.88 -6.48 -14.36
CA LEU A 108 8.98 -7.52 -14.85
C LEU A 108 9.61 -8.22 -16.05
N THR A 109 9.40 -9.53 -16.16
CA THR A 109 9.74 -10.31 -17.35
C THR A 109 8.52 -11.02 -17.87
N THR A 110 8.12 -10.75 -19.12
CA THR A 110 7.04 -11.46 -19.80
C THR A 110 7.62 -12.39 -20.87
N GLU A 111 7.24 -13.65 -20.86
CA GLU A 111 7.49 -14.63 -21.91
C GLU A 111 6.23 -14.73 -22.79
N SER A 112 6.29 -14.27 -24.05
CA SER A 112 5.18 -14.28 -25.01
C SER A 112 5.46 -15.24 -26.17
N TYR A 113 4.50 -16.10 -26.52
CA TYR A 113 4.63 -17.14 -27.54
C TYR A 113 3.90 -16.75 -28.84
N ALA A 114 4.30 -17.34 -29.97
CA ALA A 114 3.66 -17.12 -31.27
C ALA A 114 2.32 -17.89 -31.45
N GLY A 115 1.82 -18.52 -30.39
CA GLY A 115 0.58 -19.26 -30.33
C GLY A 115 0.32 -19.77 -28.92
N PRO A 116 -0.86 -20.36 -28.66
CA PRO A 116 -1.21 -20.85 -27.33
C PRO A 116 -0.31 -22.02 -26.94
N ILE A 117 0.20 -21.98 -25.72
CA ILE A 117 0.96 -23.08 -25.10
C ILE A 117 0.17 -23.78 -24.00
N ARG A 118 -0.98 -23.23 -23.62
CA ARG A 118 -1.88 -23.75 -22.60
C ARG A 118 -3.32 -23.30 -22.84
N VAL A 119 -4.27 -24.05 -22.29
CA VAL A 119 -5.71 -23.77 -22.31
C VAL A 119 -6.27 -23.84 -20.88
N GLN A 120 -7.42 -23.21 -20.64
CA GLN A 120 -8.16 -23.39 -19.39
C GLN A 120 -9.23 -24.46 -19.57
N ASP A 121 -9.28 -25.41 -18.64
CA ASP A 121 -10.39 -26.36 -18.56
C ASP A 121 -11.70 -25.68 -18.11
N SER A 122 -12.79 -26.45 -18.10
CA SER A 122 -14.12 -25.95 -17.68
C SER A 122 -14.18 -25.47 -16.22
N ASP A 123 -13.23 -25.90 -15.39
CA ASP A 123 -13.13 -25.53 -13.98
C ASP A 123 -12.20 -24.30 -13.77
N GLY A 124 -11.63 -23.75 -14.84
CA GLY A 124 -10.73 -22.59 -14.84
C GLY A 124 -9.27 -22.92 -14.55
N THR A 125 -8.89 -24.21 -14.59
CA THR A 125 -7.52 -24.67 -14.36
C THR A 125 -6.72 -24.61 -15.66
N TRP A 126 -5.50 -24.07 -15.61
CA TRP A 126 -4.59 -24.06 -16.75
C TRP A 126 -3.92 -25.42 -16.96
N GLU A 127 -3.97 -25.93 -18.17
CA GLU A 127 -3.26 -27.12 -18.63
C GLU A 127 -2.43 -26.82 -19.89
N SER A 128 -1.25 -27.43 -20.01
CA SER A 128 -0.43 -27.30 -21.22
C SER A 128 -1.16 -27.91 -22.42
N ILE A 129 -0.97 -27.32 -23.60
CA ILE A 129 -1.46 -27.92 -24.85
C ILE A 129 -0.80 -29.29 -25.04
N ASP A 130 -1.63 -30.29 -25.32
CA ASP A 130 -1.25 -31.67 -25.59
C ASP A 130 -2.17 -32.22 -26.68
N THR A 131 -1.62 -32.33 -27.88
CA THR A 131 -2.34 -32.76 -29.08
C THR A 131 -2.41 -34.27 -29.24
N GLU A 132 -1.88 -35.08 -28.29
CA GLU A 132 -1.97 -36.53 -28.38
C GLU A 132 -3.44 -36.99 -28.41
N LEU A 133 -3.79 -37.75 -29.45
CA LEU A 133 -5.16 -38.23 -29.65
C LEU A 133 -5.46 -39.39 -28.71
N SER A 134 -6.61 -39.32 -28.05
CA SER A 134 -7.18 -40.43 -27.29
C SER A 134 -8.62 -40.72 -27.65
N ASP A 135 -9.03 -41.96 -27.40
CA ASP A 135 -10.40 -42.42 -27.60
C ASP A 135 -11.28 -41.96 -26.42
N ALA A 136 -12.09 -40.94 -26.68
CA ALA A 136 -13.03 -40.36 -25.73
C ALA A 136 -14.46 -40.97 -25.86
N GLY A 137 -14.66 -41.93 -26.77
CA GLY A 137 -15.94 -42.66 -26.90
C GLY A 137 -16.36 -42.93 -28.35
N ALA A 138 -16.94 -41.93 -29.03
CA ALA A 138 -17.44 -42.05 -30.41
C ALA A 138 -16.57 -41.28 -31.43
N ALA A 139 -15.47 -40.70 -30.95
CA ALA A 139 -14.49 -39.95 -31.71
C ALA A 139 -13.16 -39.94 -30.92
N LEU A 140 -12.08 -39.66 -31.63
CA LEU A 140 -10.77 -39.34 -31.08
C LEU A 140 -10.66 -37.83 -30.83
N GLU A 141 -10.10 -37.44 -29.69
CA GLU A 141 -9.93 -36.03 -29.29
C GLU A 141 -8.51 -35.82 -28.75
N PRO A 142 -7.90 -34.63 -28.96
CA PRO A 142 -6.62 -34.28 -28.31
C PRO A 142 -6.81 -34.21 -26.79
N GLN A 143 -5.75 -34.48 -26.01
CA GLN A 143 -5.81 -34.36 -24.54
C GLN A 143 -6.18 -32.94 -24.10
N ALA A 144 -5.56 -31.92 -24.72
CA ALA A 144 -5.78 -30.51 -24.44
C ALA A 144 -5.44 -29.66 -25.67
N ALA A 145 -6.43 -28.96 -26.22
CA ALA A 145 -6.27 -28.04 -27.35
C ALA A 145 -7.07 -26.76 -27.11
N ALA A 146 -6.66 -25.66 -27.75
CA ALA A 146 -7.34 -24.37 -27.64
C ALA A 146 -8.64 -24.30 -28.47
N ALA A 147 -8.89 -25.28 -29.35
CA ALA A 147 -10.14 -25.43 -30.08
C ALA A 147 -10.70 -26.85 -29.87
N ASP A 148 -12.02 -26.99 -29.92
CA ASP A 148 -12.69 -28.29 -29.81
C ASP A 148 -12.45 -29.08 -31.10
N ILE A 149 -11.56 -30.07 -31.07
CA ILE A 149 -11.18 -30.89 -32.22
C ILE A 149 -11.70 -32.30 -32.03
N THR A 150 -12.36 -32.83 -33.06
CA THR A 150 -12.81 -34.22 -33.12
C THR A 150 -12.27 -34.88 -34.37
N VAL A 151 -11.77 -36.11 -34.23
CA VAL A 151 -11.23 -36.94 -35.30
C VAL A 151 -11.97 -38.28 -35.28
N SER A 152 -12.29 -38.85 -36.45
CA SER A 152 -13.07 -40.09 -36.52
C SER A 152 -12.39 -41.29 -35.83
N ASP A 153 -13.18 -42.18 -35.23
CA ASP A 153 -12.72 -43.52 -34.81
C ASP A 153 -13.02 -44.61 -35.88
N GLY A 154 -13.60 -44.20 -37.00
CA GLY A 154 -13.96 -45.05 -38.14
C GLY A 154 -15.39 -45.59 -38.10
N GLY A 155 -15.86 -46.13 -39.23
CA GLY A 155 -17.19 -46.74 -39.38
C GLY A 155 -18.27 -45.83 -39.94
N ASP A 156 -18.00 -44.53 -40.10
CA ASP A 156 -18.86 -43.56 -40.78
C ASP A 156 -18.07 -42.68 -41.77
N THR A 157 -18.69 -41.64 -42.33
CA THR A 157 -18.08 -40.76 -43.33
C THR A 157 -17.45 -39.49 -42.75
N HIS A 158 -17.61 -39.19 -41.46
CA HIS A 158 -17.05 -37.97 -40.87
C HIS A 158 -15.55 -38.18 -40.65
N LEU A 159 -14.71 -37.24 -41.06
CA LEU A 159 -13.26 -37.38 -40.96
C LEU A 159 -12.71 -36.67 -39.72
N ALA A 160 -12.90 -35.36 -39.68
CA ALA A 160 -12.46 -34.51 -38.61
C ALA A 160 -13.28 -33.23 -38.61
N SER A 161 -13.47 -32.64 -37.44
CA SER A 161 -14.09 -31.33 -37.32
C SER A 161 -13.47 -30.55 -36.19
N VAL A 162 -13.58 -29.23 -36.31
CA VAL A 162 -13.19 -28.32 -35.25
C VAL A 162 -14.23 -27.22 -35.11
N SER A 163 -14.49 -26.83 -33.87
CA SER A 163 -15.49 -25.81 -33.53
C SER A 163 -14.95 -24.79 -32.54
N ALA A 164 -15.40 -23.55 -32.72
CA ALA A 164 -15.17 -22.43 -31.82
C ALA A 164 -16.34 -21.44 -31.94
N ASP A 165 -16.79 -20.85 -30.83
CA ASP A 165 -17.86 -19.82 -30.80
C ASP A 165 -19.15 -20.19 -31.55
N GLY A 166 -19.55 -21.47 -31.53
CA GLY A 166 -20.75 -21.96 -32.21
C GLY A 166 -20.66 -22.04 -33.74
N LYS A 167 -19.49 -21.76 -34.31
CA LYS A 167 -19.14 -22.00 -35.72
C LYS A 167 -18.34 -23.31 -35.81
N SER A 168 -18.50 -24.04 -36.91
CA SER A 168 -17.75 -25.29 -37.10
C SER A 168 -17.35 -25.51 -38.54
N PHE A 169 -16.15 -26.06 -38.69
CA PHE A 169 -15.62 -26.58 -39.94
C PHE A 169 -15.33 -28.06 -39.77
N GLY A 170 -15.94 -28.88 -40.62
CA GLY A 170 -15.70 -30.31 -40.67
C GLY A 170 -15.42 -30.79 -42.08
N MET A 171 -14.69 -31.88 -42.16
CA MET A 171 -14.43 -32.63 -43.37
C MET A 171 -15.05 -34.02 -43.28
N SER A 172 -15.43 -34.54 -44.43
CA SER A 172 -15.93 -35.91 -44.58
C SER A 172 -15.20 -36.63 -45.69
N TRP A 173 -15.31 -37.94 -45.69
CA TRP A 173 -14.84 -38.80 -46.77
C TRP A 173 -16.03 -39.41 -47.53
N PRO A 174 -15.95 -39.63 -48.86
CA PRO A 174 -17.08 -40.16 -49.64
C PRO A 174 -17.57 -41.54 -49.19
N ASP A 175 -16.65 -42.36 -48.68
CA ASP A 175 -16.92 -43.72 -48.21
C ASP A 175 -16.75 -43.81 -46.68
N ALA A 176 -17.33 -44.85 -46.08
CA ALA A 176 -17.14 -45.10 -44.66
C ALA A 176 -15.66 -45.38 -44.34
N LEU A 177 -15.10 -44.63 -43.39
CA LEU A 177 -13.72 -44.72 -42.98
C LEU A 177 -13.45 -46.06 -42.27
N PRO A 178 -12.29 -46.69 -42.50
CA PRO A 178 -11.85 -47.82 -41.68
C PRO A 178 -11.53 -47.36 -40.25
N THR A 179 -11.31 -48.30 -39.33
CA THR A 179 -10.72 -47.96 -38.02
C THR A 179 -9.29 -47.44 -38.23
N PRO A 180 -8.93 -46.28 -37.65
CA PRO A 180 -7.60 -45.70 -37.83
C PRO A 180 -6.53 -46.43 -37.00
N THR A 181 -5.27 -46.25 -37.40
CA THR A 181 -4.11 -46.42 -36.51
C THR A 181 -3.73 -45.06 -35.94
N VAL A 182 -3.59 -44.95 -34.62
CA VAL A 182 -3.22 -43.70 -33.93
C VAL A 182 -1.75 -43.75 -33.51
N ASP A 183 -1.00 -42.71 -33.83
CA ASP A 183 0.39 -42.47 -33.42
C ASP A 183 0.53 -41.01 -32.93
N GLY A 184 0.60 -40.83 -31.61
CA GLY A 184 0.62 -39.51 -30.98
C GLY A 184 -0.61 -38.67 -31.35
N ASP A 185 -0.37 -37.54 -32.00
CA ASP A 185 -1.37 -36.58 -32.47
C ASP A 185 -2.04 -36.96 -33.80
N THR A 186 -1.67 -38.10 -34.40
CA THR A 186 -2.03 -38.44 -35.79
C THR A 186 -2.84 -39.72 -35.89
N ALA A 187 -4.01 -39.65 -36.54
CA ALA A 187 -4.85 -40.78 -36.92
C ALA A 187 -4.68 -41.11 -38.41
N SER A 188 -4.42 -42.38 -38.75
CA SER A 188 -4.18 -42.86 -40.12
C SER A 188 -5.19 -43.92 -40.56
N TYR A 189 -5.90 -43.68 -41.66
CA TYR A 189 -6.93 -44.52 -42.24
C TYR A 189 -6.45 -45.14 -43.56
N ASP A 190 -6.46 -46.47 -43.67
CA ASP A 190 -6.14 -47.18 -44.92
C ASP A 190 -7.37 -47.19 -45.85
N VAL A 191 -7.41 -46.27 -46.81
CA VAL A 191 -8.55 -46.08 -47.72
C VAL A 191 -8.44 -46.92 -49.00
N GLY A 192 -7.46 -47.83 -49.07
CA GLY A 192 -7.25 -48.73 -50.21
C GLY A 192 -6.38 -48.15 -51.33
N ASP A 193 -6.10 -48.97 -52.35
CA ASP A 193 -5.29 -48.61 -53.53
C ASP A 193 -3.91 -48.00 -53.21
N ASP A 194 -3.25 -48.52 -52.17
CA ASP A 194 -1.98 -48.02 -51.62
C ASP A 194 -2.05 -46.56 -51.13
N GLN A 195 -3.22 -46.13 -50.60
CA GLN A 195 -3.45 -44.78 -50.12
C GLN A 195 -3.89 -44.78 -48.65
N LYS A 196 -3.42 -43.78 -47.92
CA LYS A 196 -3.83 -43.52 -46.54
C LYS A 196 -4.30 -42.09 -46.41
N LEU A 197 -5.38 -41.89 -45.68
CA LEU A 197 -5.81 -40.58 -45.21
C LEU A 197 -5.23 -40.40 -43.80
N THR A 198 -4.56 -39.29 -43.53
CA THR A 198 -4.03 -39.00 -42.19
C THR A 198 -4.58 -37.68 -41.68
N VAL A 199 -4.96 -37.63 -40.41
CA VAL A 199 -5.38 -36.41 -39.71
C VAL A 199 -4.47 -36.21 -38.51
N THR A 200 -3.82 -35.06 -38.44
CA THR A 200 -2.97 -34.66 -37.32
C THR A 200 -3.64 -33.52 -36.56
N ALA A 201 -3.86 -33.69 -35.25
CA ALA A 201 -4.37 -32.65 -34.38
C ALA A 201 -3.30 -31.56 -34.15
N LEU A 202 -3.73 -30.31 -34.19
CA LEU A 202 -2.91 -29.11 -33.96
C LEU A 202 -3.47 -28.33 -32.76
N PRO A 203 -2.72 -27.40 -32.16
CA PRO A 203 -3.19 -26.62 -30.99
C PRO A 203 -4.55 -25.95 -31.18
N GLN A 204 -4.88 -25.56 -32.40
CA GLN A 204 -6.09 -24.78 -32.72
C GLN A 204 -6.86 -25.33 -33.94
N GLY A 205 -6.62 -26.59 -34.33
CA GLY A 205 -7.26 -27.18 -35.51
C GLY A 205 -6.71 -28.56 -35.85
N PHE A 206 -6.76 -28.94 -37.11
CA PHE A 206 -6.14 -30.17 -37.59
C PHE A 206 -5.43 -29.95 -38.92
N SER A 207 -4.70 -30.96 -39.38
CA SER A 207 -4.23 -31.04 -40.77
C SER A 207 -4.59 -32.39 -41.34
N GLU A 208 -4.96 -32.43 -42.62
CA GLU A 208 -5.34 -33.63 -43.32
C GLU A 208 -4.42 -33.88 -44.51
N ASN A 209 -4.03 -35.14 -44.74
CA ASN A 209 -3.18 -35.48 -45.87
C ASN A 209 -3.63 -36.79 -46.52
N VAL A 210 -3.51 -36.88 -47.85
CA VAL A 210 -3.58 -38.15 -48.57
C VAL A 210 -2.16 -38.62 -48.87
N VAL A 211 -1.74 -39.71 -48.24
CA VAL A 211 -0.42 -40.32 -48.36
C VAL A 211 -0.50 -41.50 -49.33
N LEU A 212 0.28 -41.45 -50.40
CA LEU A 212 0.31 -42.42 -51.48
C LEU A 212 1.58 -43.27 -51.33
N ASP A 213 1.44 -44.58 -51.15
CA ASP A 213 2.55 -45.53 -51.10
C ASP A 213 3.01 -45.97 -52.51
N SER A 214 2.21 -45.69 -53.55
CA SER A 214 2.54 -45.90 -54.96
C SER A 214 1.83 -44.89 -55.89
N ALA A 215 2.17 -44.89 -57.19
CA ALA A 215 1.58 -43.98 -58.17
C ALA A 215 0.07 -44.30 -58.36
N PRO A 216 -0.83 -43.34 -58.18
CA PRO A 216 -2.28 -43.56 -58.28
C PRO A 216 -2.74 -43.71 -59.74
N ALA A 217 -3.77 -44.52 -59.98
CA ALA A 217 -4.33 -44.74 -61.32
C ALA A 217 -5.14 -43.53 -61.86
N THR A 218 -5.71 -42.72 -60.97
CA THR A 218 -6.41 -41.46 -61.28
C THR A 218 -6.36 -40.59 -60.02
N VAL A 219 -6.11 -39.29 -60.17
CA VAL A 219 -5.87 -38.36 -59.06
C VAL A 219 -6.94 -37.29 -59.01
N SER A 220 -8.07 -37.64 -58.37
CA SER A 220 -9.08 -36.67 -57.97
C SER A 220 -9.67 -37.07 -56.62
N TYR A 221 -9.51 -36.21 -55.62
CA TYR A 221 -10.07 -36.40 -54.28
C TYR A 221 -11.20 -35.41 -54.09
N ARG A 222 -12.37 -35.91 -53.70
CA ARG A 222 -13.57 -35.09 -53.46
C ARG A 222 -13.90 -35.19 -51.99
N ILE A 223 -13.71 -34.10 -51.26
CA ILE A 223 -13.80 -34.03 -49.80
C ILE A 223 -15.02 -33.16 -49.47
N PRO A 224 -16.17 -33.76 -49.08
CA PRO A 224 -17.32 -33.00 -48.65
C PRO A 224 -17.02 -32.20 -47.37
N LEU A 225 -17.53 -30.97 -47.31
CA LEU A 225 -17.35 -30.08 -46.17
C LEU A 225 -18.64 -29.99 -45.34
N ALA A 226 -18.51 -30.13 -44.03
CA ALA A 226 -19.57 -29.92 -43.05
C ALA A 226 -19.38 -28.54 -42.41
N LEU A 227 -20.17 -27.56 -42.84
CA LEU A 227 -20.03 -26.17 -42.42
C LEU A 227 -21.24 -25.73 -41.59
N HIS A 228 -20.98 -25.08 -40.46
CA HIS A 228 -22.01 -24.43 -39.65
C HIS A 228 -21.64 -22.97 -39.42
N GLY A 229 -22.45 -22.04 -39.95
CA GLY A 229 -22.21 -20.59 -39.87
C GLY A 229 -20.97 -20.11 -40.64
N LEU A 230 -20.49 -20.91 -41.59
CA LEU A 230 -19.28 -20.64 -42.39
C LEU A 230 -19.51 -20.96 -43.87
N THR A 231 -18.83 -20.21 -44.74
CA THR A 231 -18.73 -20.47 -46.19
C THR A 231 -17.27 -20.49 -46.60
N VAL A 232 -16.87 -21.48 -47.39
CA VAL A 232 -15.50 -21.59 -47.94
C VAL A 232 -15.42 -20.92 -49.30
N SER A 233 -14.35 -20.18 -49.55
CA SER A 233 -14.05 -19.51 -50.81
C SER A 233 -12.56 -19.56 -51.15
N LYS A 234 -12.20 -19.37 -52.42
CA LYS A 234 -10.81 -19.33 -52.90
C LYS A 234 -10.32 -17.90 -53.02
N ALA A 235 -9.22 -17.57 -52.35
CA ALA A 235 -8.52 -16.30 -52.49
C ALA A 235 -7.77 -16.19 -53.83
N SER A 236 -7.42 -14.98 -54.26
CA SER A 236 -6.59 -14.76 -55.45
C SER A 236 -5.18 -15.33 -55.32
N THR A 237 -4.69 -15.52 -54.09
CA THR A 237 -3.40 -16.13 -53.76
C THR A 237 -3.41 -17.65 -53.86
N GLY A 238 -4.58 -18.29 -53.80
CA GLY A 238 -4.69 -19.73 -53.65
C GLY A 238 -5.04 -20.22 -52.25
N HIS A 239 -5.18 -19.32 -51.26
CA HIS A 239 -5.70 -19.68 -49.94
C HIS A 239 -7.18 -20.09 -50.00
N LEU A 240 -7.56 -21.06 -49.18
CA LEU A 240 -8.96 -21.32 -48.84
C LEU A 240 -9.34 -20.42 -47.67
N LEU A 241 -10.41 -19.65 -47.81
CA LEU A 241 -10.91 -18.71 -46.81
C LEU A 241 -12.26 -19.16 -46.30
N LEU A 242 -12.39 -19.33 -44.99
CA LEU A 242 -13.63 -19.64 -44.30
C LEU A 242 -14.15 -18.36 -43.67
N LYS A 243 -15.30 -17.90 -44.17
CA LYS A 243 -15.93 -16.66 -43.73
C LYS A 243 -17.28 -16.91 -43.11
N ASP A 244 -17.64 -16.13 -42.10
CA ASP A 244 -19.00 -16.16 -41.56
C ASP A 244 -20.00 -15.40 -42.44
N ASP A 245 -21.25 -15.37 -41.98
CA ASP A 245 -22.36 -14.72 -42.68
C ASP A 245 -22.19 -13.20 -42.82
N ASP A 246 -21.38 -12.57 -41.96
CA ASP A 246 -21.04 -11.14 -42.03
C ASP A 246 -19.88 -10.87 -43.02
N GLY A 247 -19.20 -11.94 -43.47
CA GLY A 247 -18.10 -11.90 -44.42
C GLY A 247 -16.73 -11.75 -43.77
N ASP A 248 -16.66 -11.87 -42.44
CA ASP A 248 -15.42 -11.82 -41.66
C ASP A 248 -14.67 -13.15 -41.78
N LEU A 249 -13.33 -13.07 -41.86
CA LEU A 249 -12.48 -14.26 -41.96
C LEU A 249 -12.39 -14.93 -40.58
N VAL A 250 -12.84 -16.17 -40.49
CA VAL A 250 -12.81 -16.98 -39.26
C VAL A 250 -11.64 -17.97 -39.30
N ALA A 251 -11.36 -18.55 -40.46
CA ALA A 251 -10.28 -19.51 -40.65
C ALA A 251 -9.75 -19.56 -42.08
N GLU A 252 -8.59 -20.19 -42.25
CA GLU A 252 -7.93 -20.30 -43.54
C GLU A 252 -7.02 -21.52 -43.66
N ALA A 253 -6.81 -21.96 -44.90
CA ALA A 253 -5.91 -23.05 -45.26
C ALA A 253 -5.02 -22.63 -46.45
N PRO A 254 -3.71 -22.92 -46.43
CA PRO A 254 -2.84 -22.69 -47.58
C PRO A 254 -3.30 -23.42 -48.85
N ALA A 255 -2.82 -22.97 -50.00
CA ALA A 255 -3.04 -23.69 -51.25
C ALA A 255 -2.49 -25.13 -51.16
N PRO A 256 -3.26 -26.13 -51.64
CA PRO A 256 -2.83 -27.52 -51.66
C PRO A 256 -1.53 -27.75 -52.43
N MET A 257 -0.64 -28.54 -51.83
CA MET A 257 0.67 -28.91 -52.37
C MET A 257 0.85 -30.42 -52.35
N MET A 258 1.83 -30.93 -53.08
CA MET A 258 2.26 -32.32 -52.95
C MET A 258 3.76 -32.46 -53.04
N TRP A 259 4.29 -33.46 -52.33
CA TRP A 259 5.72 -33.73 -52.28
C TRP A 259 6.02 -35.21 -52.05
N ASP A 260 7.19 -35.65 -52.48
CA ASP A 260 7.67 -37.02 -52.28
C ASP A 260 8.50 -37.13 -50.98
N SER A 261 8.80 -38.35 -50.56
CA SER A 261 9.58 -38.61 -49.33
C SER A 261 11.09 -38.41 -49.50
N SER A 262 11.56 -38.04 -50.70
CA SER A 262 12.97 -37.79 -50.95
C SER A 262 13.45 -36.58 -50.13
N LYS A 263 14.78 -36.46 -49.95
CA LYS A 263 15.38 -35.31 -49.26
C LYS A 263 16.54 -34.74 -50.06
N ASP A 264 16.53 -33.44 -50.29
CA ASP A 264 17.71 -32.69 -50.75
C ASP A 264 18.65 -32.46 -49.55
N PRO A 265 19.88 -32.99 -49.58
CA PRO A 265 20.84 -32.80 -48.49
C PRO A 265 21.16 -31.33 -48.17
N ALA A 266 21.01 -30.42 -49.15
CA ALA A 266 21.33 -29.01 -48.98
C ALA A 266 20.20 -28.21 -48.31
N SER A 267 18.96 -28.72 -48.28
CA SER A 267 17.79 -28.02 -47.74
C SER A 267 17.00 -28.80 -46.70
N GLY A 268 17.11 -30.13 -46.70
CA GLY A 268 16.24 -31.04 -45.96
C GLY A 268 14.81 -31.11 -46.53
N GLU A 269 14.50 -30.39 -47.60
CA GLU A 269 13.20 -30.39 -48.28
C GLU A 269 13.07 -31.61 -49.20
N SER A 270 11.85 -31.89 -49.66
CA SER A 270 11.66 -32.83 -50.77
C SER A 270 12.31 -32.30 -52.05
N LYS A 271 12.88 -33.20 -52.86
CA LYS A 271 13.42 -32.84 -54.18
C LYS A 271 12.32 -32.54 -55.20
N HIS A 272 11.12 -33.09 -54.98
CA HIS A 272 10.00 -32.99 -55.90
C HIS A 272 8.81 -32.40 -55.15
N VAL A 273 8.54 -31.12 -55.37
CA VAL A 273 7.38 -30.40 -54.81
C VAL A 273 6.59 -29.81 -55.97
N ALA A 274 5.26 -29.91 -55.92
CA ALA A 274 4.38 -29.33 -56.92
C ALA A 274 3.08 -28.82 -56.28
N ALA A 275 2.46 -27.82 -56.92
CA ALA A 275 1.12 -27.39 -56.55
C ALA A 275 0.08 -28.45 -56.94
N VAL A 276 -1.01 -28.53 -56.19
CA VAL A 276 -2.16 -29.37 -56.50
C VAL A 276 -3.30 -28.46 -56.93
N ASP A 277 -3.84 -28.70 -58.13
CA ASP A 277 -5.01 -27.95 -58.60
C ASP A 277 -6.21 -28.27 -57.74
N TYR A 278 -7.05 -27.27 -57.48
CA TYR A 278 -8.25 -27.47 -56.66
C TYR A 278 -9.38 -26.50 -57.00
N GLU A 279 -10.60 -26.93 -56.71
CA GLU A 279 -11.83 -26.15 -56.84
C GLU A 279 -12.81 -26.41 -55.68
N ILE A 280 -13.69 -25.44 -55.43
CA ILE A 280 -14.79 -25.56 -54.47
C ILE A 280 -16.08 -25.71 -55.28
N GLU A 281 -16.66 -26.90 -55.25
CA GLU A 281 -17.97 -27.13 -55.85
C GLU A 281 -19.05 -26.80 -54.82
N THR A 282 -20.06 -26.02 -55.23
CA THR A 282 -21.22 -25.71 -54.39
C THR A 282 -22.47 -26.31 -55.03
N ALA A 283 -23.13 -27.22 -54.33
CA ALA A 283 -24.36 -27.85 -54.76
C ALA A 283 -25.56 -26.89 -54.63
N ALA A 284 -26.70 -27.26 -55.24
CA ALA A 284 -27.90 -26.43 -55.24
C ALA A 284 -28.53 -26.23 -53.85
N ASP A 285 -28.22 -27.11 -52.89
CA ASP A 285 -28.64 -27.03 -51.49
C ASP A 285 -27.66 -26.23 -50.61
N GLY A 286 -26.58 -25.70 -51.19
CA GLY A 286 -25.55 -24.92 -50.50
C GLY A 286 -24.41 -25.76 -49.92
N THR A 287 -24.46 -27.10 -49.99
CA THR A 287 -23.34 -27.94 -49.55
C THR A 287 -22.11 -27.71 -50.42
N GLN A 288 -20.92 -27.66 -49.80
CA GLN A 288 -19.65 -27.40 -50.47
C GLN A 288 -18.76 -28.65 -50.45
N THR A 289 -18.03 -28.90 -51.54
CA THR A 289 -17.05 -30.00 -51.67
C THR A 289 -15.73 -29.43 -52.16
N LEU A 290 -14.64 -29.73 -51.45
CA LEU A 290 -13.28 -29.46 -51.91
C LEU A 290 -12.83 -30.56 -52.87
N VAL A 291 -12.45 -30.18 -54.08
CA VAL A 291 -11.96 -31.12 -55.10
C VAL A 291 -10.49 -30.86 -55.32
N LEU A 292 -9.64 -31.83 -55.01
CA LEU A 292 -8.20 -31.80 -55.28
C LEU A 292 -7.88 -32.61 -56.52
N THR A 293 -7.01 -32.08 -57.38
CA THR A 293 -6.57 -32.69 -58.63
C THR A 293 -5.05 -32.61 -58.74
N PRO A 294 -4.31 -33.58 -58.15
CA PRO A 294 -2.88 -33.71 -58.37
C PRO A 294 -2.53 -33.82 -59.86
N ASP A 295 -1.47 -33.15 -60.30
CA ASP A 295 -1.01 -33.23 -61.69
C ASP A 295 -0.46 -34.63 -62.00
N ALA A 296 -1.06 -35.32 -62.97
CA ALA A 296 -0.61 -36.63 -63.42
C ALA A 296 0.86 -36.63 -63.88
N ALA A 297 1.35 -35.52 -64.47
CA ALA A 297 2.74 -35.41 -64.94
C ALA A 297 3.76 -35.44 -63.79
N TYR A 298 3.34 -35.14 -62.56
CA TYR A 298 4.22 -35.25 -61.39
C TYR A 298 4.68 -36.69 -61.16
N PHE A 299 3.79 -37.66 -61.36
CA PHE A 299 4.05 -39.08 -61.13
C PHE A 299 4.89 -39.74 -62.23
N ASP A 300 5.14 -39.04 -63.35
CA ASP A 300 6.07 -39.48 -64.40
C ASP A 300 7.55 -39.27 -64.01
N GLN A 301 7.82 -38.60 -62.89
CA GLN A 301 9.17 -38.33 -62.36
C GLN A 301 9.75 -39.51 -61.56
N ASP A 302 11.04 -39.43 -61.22
CA ASP A 302 11.74 -40.40 -60.36
C ASP A 302 11.47 -40.12 -58.88
N LEU A 303 10.25 -40.42 -58.44
CA LEU A 303 9.77 -40.13 -57.08
C LEU A 303 10.22 -41.17 -56.05
N THR A 304 10.47 -40.71 -54.82
CA THR A 304 10.60 -41.59 -53.65
C THR A 304 9.29 -41.59 -52.87
N TYR A 305 8.65 -42.75 -52.73
CA TYR A 305 7.40 -42.91 -51.99
C TYR A 305 7.64 -43.03 -50.47
N PRO A 306 6.69 -42.62 -49.61
CA PRO A 306 5.37 -42.12 -49.97
C PRO A 306 5.36 -40.70 -50.57
N VAL A 307 4.35 -40.40 -51.37
CA VAL A 307 4.01 -39.04 -51.83
C VAL A 307 2.86 -38.53 -50.96
N THR A 308 3.02 -37.35 -50.38
CA THR A 308 1.98 -36.67 -49.62
C THR A 308 1.26 -35.68 -50.53
N VAL A 309 -0.06 -35.79 -50.63
CA VAL A 309 -0.97 -34.80 -51.22
C VAL A 309 -1.67 -34.10 -50.08
N ASP A 310 -1.40 -32.83 -49.93
CA ASP A 310 -1.76 -32.01 -48.79
C ASP A 310 -2.74 -30.94 -49.22
N PRO A 311 -3.92 -30.87 -48.59
CA PRO A 311 -4.47 -29.61 -48.15
C PRO A 311 -4.28 -29.49 -46.63
N THR A 312 -3.57 -28.48 -46.14
CA THR A 312 -3.44 -28.31 -44.68
C THR A 312 -4.56 -27.38 -44.19
N SER A 313 -5.61 -27.88 -43.55
CA SER A 313 -6.73 -27.04 -43.11
C SER A 313 -6.75 -26.67 -41.63
N THR A 314 -6.16 -25.53 -41.25
CA THR A 314 -6.25 -24.99 -39.87
C THR A 314 -7.48 -24.13 -39.64
N LEU A 315 -8.07 -24.20 -38.43
CA LEU A 315 -9.19 -23.33 -38.04
C LEU A 315 -8.79 -22.01 -37.36
N ALA A 316 -7.50 -21.72 -37.21
CA ALA A 316 -7.08 -20.56 -36.43
C ALA A 316 -5.94 -19.77 -37.06
N VAL A 317 -5.98 -18.47 -36.77
CA VAL A 317 -4.97 -17.48 -37.08
C VAL A 317 -3.79 -17.68 -36.13
N THR A 318 -2.84 -18.55 -36.50
CA THR A 318 -1.53 -18.54 -35.83
C THR A 318 -0.84 -17.22 -36.14
N THR A 319 -0.02 -16.72 -35.22
CA THR A 319 0.67 -15.44 -35.44
C THR A 319 1.99 -15.59 -36.18
N ASP A 320 2.31 -16.81 -36.64
CA ASP A 320 3.47 -17.11 -37.47
C ASP A 320 3.14 -17.80 -38.81
N THR A 321 3.95 -17.51 -39.82
CA THR A 321 3.86 -18.14 -41.15
C THR A 321 5.16 -17.95 -41.91
N TRP A 322 5.32 -18.63 -43.04
CA TRP A 322 6.42 -18.39 -43.97
C TRP A 322 5.95 -18.40 -45.43
N VAL A 323 6.72 -17.73 -46.28
CA VAL A 323 6.55 -17.73 -47.75
C VAL A 323 7.87 -18.10 -48.41
N ALA A 324 7.80 -18.73 -49.59
CA ALA A 324 8.98 -19.04 -50.39
C ALA A 324 8.72 -18.89 -51.90
N THR A 325 9.78 -18.75 -52.70
CA THR A 325 9.68 -18.60 -54.17
C THR A 325 9.04 -19.80 -54.87
N ASN A 326 9.07 -20.98 -54.25
CA ASN A 326 8.54 -22.24 -54.78
C ASN A 326 7.19 -22.66 -54.16
N TYR A 327 6.57 -21.79 -53.36
CA TYR A 327 5.23 -21.98 -52.82
C TYR A 327 4.33 -20.83 -53.30
N PRO A 328 3.04 -21.08 -53.58
CA PRO A 328 2.14 -20.07 -54.12
C PRO A 328 1.78 -18.99 -53.08
N ASP A 329 1.80 -19.33 -51.79
CA ASP A 329 1.27 -18.50 -50.72
C ASP A 329 1.92 -18.78 -49.35
N SER A 330 1.39 -18.14 -48.30
CA SER A 330 1.82 -18.36 -46.91
C SER A 330 1.44 -19.75 -46.39
N GLN A 331 2.27 -20.28 -45.50
CA GLN A 331 2.16 -21.65 -44.97
C GLN A 331 1.88 -21.59 -43.46
N LEU A 332 0.75 -20.97 -43.10
CA LEU A 332 0.31 -20.71 -41.71
C LEU A 332 0.24 -21.97 -40.82
N SER A 333 -0.23 -23.06 -41.39
CA SER A 333 -0.49 -24.33 -40.71
C SER A 333 0.72 -25.26 -40.60
N SER A 334 1.85 -24.83 -41.16
CA SER A 334 3.11 -25.56 -41.12
C SER A 334 3.64 -25.68 -39.69
N ALA A 335 4.14 -26.86 -39.30
CA ALA A 335 4.88 -27.10 -38.05
C ALA A 335 6.34 -26.56 -38.09
N GLU A 336 6.67 -25.83 -39.15
CA GLU A 336 7.97 -25.21 -39.36
C GLU A 336 7.90 -23.79 -39.90
N LEU A 337 8.96 -23.04 -39.66
CA LEU A 337 9.28 -21.74 -40.27
C LEU A 337 10.60 -21.85 -41.06
N LYS A 338 10.80 -20.98 -42.05
CA LYS A 338 11.97 -21.04 -42.96
C LYS A 338 12.60 -19.67 -43.22
N SER A 339 13.92 -19.64 -43.34
CA SER A 339 14.64 -18.42 -43.72
C SER A 339 15.90 -18.70 -44.55
N GLY A 340 16.17 -17.81 -45.52
CA GLY A 340 17.42 -17.81 -46.30
C GLY A 340 17.31 -18.54 -47.63
N THR A 341 18.42 -19.01 -48.17
CA THR A 341 18.50 -19.82 -49.40
C THR A 341 19.52 -20.94 -49.25
N TYR A 342 19.32 -22.05 -49.94
CA TYR A 342 20.27 -23.18 -50.02
C TYR A 342 20.89 -23.36 -51.42
N ASN A 343 20.38 -22.67 -52.43
CA ASN A 343 20.71 -22.88 -53.85
C ASN A 343 21.01 -21.56 -54.58
N GLY A 344 21.78 -20.67 -53.95
CA GLY A 344 22.26 -19.45 -54.61
C GLY A 344 21.18 -18.39 -54.90
N GLY A 345 19.99 -18.52 -54.33
CA GLY A 345 18.87 -17.59 -54.48
C GLY A 345 17.74 -18.05 -55.42
N ASP A 346 17.83 -19.26 -55.98
CA ASP A 346 16.73 -19.82 -56.77
C ASP A 346 15.50 -20.12 -55.88
N THR A 347 15.76 -20.69 -54.70
CA THR A 347 14.78 -20.90 -53.63
C THR A 347 15.12 -20.02 -52.45
N ILE A 348 14.20 -19.11 -52.11
CA ILE A 348 14.34 -18.21 -50.97
C ILE A 348 13.10 -18.35 -50.10
N ALA A 349 13.29 -18.45 -48.78
CA ALA A 349 12.20 -18.45 -47.81
C ALA A 349 12.36 -17.33 -46.77
N ARG A 350 11.23 -16.86 -46.26
CA ARG A 350 11.12 -15.79 -45.26
C ARG A 350 9.98 -16.11 -44.31
N SER A 351 10.22 -15.94 -43.00
CA SER A 351 9.20 -16.14 -41.98
C SER A 351 8.72 -14.84 -41.39
N TYR A 352 7.49 -14.86 -40.91
CA TYR A 352 6.75 -13.74 -40.35
C TYR A 352 6.18 -14.20 -39.02
N LEU A 353 6.41 -13.45 -37.95
CA LEU A 353 5.93 -13.78 -36.60
C LEU A 353 5.38 -12.53 -35.95
N LYS A 354 4.41 -12.68 -35.04
CA LYS A 354 3.89 -11.58 -34.23
C LYS A 354 3.66 -12.06 -32.80
N PHE A 355 4.09 -11.26 -31.84
CA PHE A 355 3.92 -11.51 -30.41
C PHE A 355 3.00 -10.43 -29.83
N ASP A 356 2.31 -10.74 -28.74
CA ASP A 356 1.66 -9.71 -27.94
C ASP A 356 2.74 -8.88 -27.21
N VAL A 357 2.61 -7.56 -27.34
CA VAL A 357 3.54 -6.57 -26.75
C VAL A 357 2.76 -5.40 -26.14
N SER A 358 1.45 -5.57 -25.96
CA SER A 358 0.55 -4.50 -25.53
C SER A 358 0.88 -3.99 -24.12
N ASP A 359 1.34 -4.87 -23.24
CA ASP A 359 1.75 -4.57 -21.87
C ASP A 359 2.99 -3.66 -21.77
N PHE A 360 3.78 -3.53 -22.84
CA PHE A 360 5.05 -2.79 -22.82
C PHE A 360 4.91 -1.33 -23.28
N VAL A 361 3.71 -0.87 -23.61
CA VAL A 361 3.52 0.51 -24.10
C VAL A 361 3.83 1.51 -23.00
N GLY A 362 4.82 2.38 -23.25
CA GLY A 362 5.26 3.40 -22.30
C GLY A 362 6.19 2.90 -21.20
N THR A 363 6.78 1.71 -21.34
CA THR A 363 7.79 1.15 -20.42
C THR A 363 9.21 1.28 -20.99
N ASP A 364 10.23 1.14 -20.14
CA ASP A 364 11.62 0.95 -20.55
C ASP A 364 11.87 -0.53 -20.81
N ILE A 365 12.37 -0.87 -22.00
CA ILE A 365 12.77 -2.24 -22.34
C ILE A 365 14.21 -2.44 -21.89
N VAL A 366 14.38 -3.27 -20.86
CA VAL A 366 15.67 -3.52 -20.21
C VAL A 366 16.47 -4.58 -20.97
N ASP A 367 15.80 -5.66 -21.42
CA ASP A 367 16.42 -6.77 -22.13
C ASP A 367 15.37 -7.59 -22.88
N THR A 368 15.72 -8.14 -24.02
CA THR A 368 14.86 -9.02 -24.81
C THR A 368 15.59 -10.24 -25.32
N ASN A 369 14.86 -11.33 -25.47
CA ASN A 369 15.34 -12.54 -26.12
C ASN A 369 14.25 -13.18 -26.97
N LEU A 370 14.36 -13.03 -28.29
CA LEU A 370 13.61 -13.85 -29.24
C LEU A 370 14.33 -15.18 -29.41
N ALA A 371 13.68 -16.27 -28.99
CA ALA A 371 14.17 -17.63 -29.09
C ALA A 371 13.50 -18.36 -30.27
N LEU A 372 14.31 -18.80 -31.23
CA LEU A 372 13.86 -19.64 -32.35
C LEU A 372 14.57 -20.99 -32.33
N TYR A 373 13.83 -22.08 -32.22
CA TYR A 373 14.41 -23.43 -32.21
C TYR A 373 14.76 -23.90 -33.62
N SER A 374 16.06 -23.95 -33.95
CA SER A 374 16.54 -24.46 -35.24
C SER A 374 16.73 -25.97 -35.15
N TYR A 375 15.86 -26.70 -35.83
CA TYR A 375 15.93 -28.16 -35.89
C TYR A 375 16.71 -28.65 -37.13
N TRP A 376 16.91 -27.79 -38.13
CA TRP A 376 17.69 -28.10 -39.33
C TRP A 376 18.38 -26.86 -39.93
N SER A 377 19.59 -27.04 -40.47
CA SER A 377 20.38 -25.99 -41.15
C SER A 377 21.20 -26.59 -42.30
N SER A 378 21.46 -25.82 -43.37
CA SER A 378 22.27 -26.28 -44.53
C SER A 378 23.75 -26.40 -44.24
N SER A 379 24.19 -25.87 -43.10
CA SER A 379 25.58 -25.92 -42.67
C SER A 379 25.66 -25.87 -41.14
N CYS A 380 26.76 -26.37 -40.59
CA CYS A 380 27.19 -26.02 -39.23
C CYS A 380 28.14 -24.81 -39.22
N SER A 381 28.50 -24.27 -40.39
CA SER A 381 29.42 -23.13 -40.47
C SER A 381 28.75 -21.83 -40.05
N THR A 382 29.45 -21.08 -39.20
CA THR A 382 29.10 -19.69 -38.85
C THR A 382 29.74 -18.66 -39.78
N SER A 383 30.39 -19.10 -40.87
CA SER A 383 31.05 -18.23 -41.85
C SER A 383 30.11 -17.54 -42.85
N GLY A 384 28.84 -17.98 -42.91
CA GLY A 384 27.82 -17.36 -43.75
C GLY A 384 27.35 -16.02 -43.20
N SER A 385 26.60 -15.28 -44.01
CA SER A 385 26.06 -13.97 -43.59
C SER A 385 25.01 -14.05 -42.46
N GLY A 386 24.45 -15.25 -42.22
CA GLY A 386 23.55 -15.53 -41.11
C GLY A 386 22.07 -15.21 -41.38
N THR A 387 21.29 -15.27 -40.30
CA THR A 387 19.85 -14.94 -40.27
C THR A 387 19.68 -13.57 -39.64
N GLN A 388 18.76 -12.77 -40.19
CA GLN A 388 18.42 -11.45 -39.68
C GLN A 388 16.94 -11.33 -39.36
N VAL A 389 16.66 -10.74 -38.20
CA VAL A 389 15.33 -10.37 -37.73
C VAL A 389 15.13 -8.88 -37.97
N ARG A 390 13.98 -8.50 -38.53
CA ARG A 390 13.61 -7.11 -38.83
C ARG A 390 12.21 -6.79 -38.36
N ARG A 391 12.01 -5.54 -37.93
CA ARG A 391 10.67 -4.99 -37.65
C ARG A 391 9.89 -4.74 -38.94
N ILE A 392 8.65 -5.20 -38.99
CA ILE A 392 7.70 -4.93 -40.07
C ILE A 392 7.07 -3.55 -39.87
N THR A 393 6.83 -2.81 -40.96
CA THR A 393 6.37 -1.41 -40.93
C THR A 393 5.05 -1.17 -41.66
N SER A 394 4.42 -2.21 -42.21
CA SER A 394 3.08 -2.15 -42.80
C SER A 394 2.25 -3.38 -42.39
N SER A 395 0.93 -3.21 -42.40
CA SER A 395 -0.02 -4.29 -42.11
C SER A 395 0.14 -5.46 -43.06
N TRP A 396 -0.04 -6.67 -42.55
CA TRP A 396 -0.14 -7.89 -43.34
C TRP A 396 -1.15 -8.84 -42.67
N SER A 397 -1.60 -9.82 -43.43
CA SER A 397 -2.40 -10.95 -42.95
C SER A 397 -1.85 -12.21 -43.63
N SER A 398 -1.83 -13.31 -42.89
CA SER A 398 -1.53 -14.66 -43.37
C SER A 398 -2.28 -15.04 -44.65
N SER A 399 -3.55 -14.65 -44.76
CA SER A 399 -4.40 -14.91 -45.95
C SER A 399 -3.99 -14.23 -47.24
N THR A 400 -3.20 -13.16 -47.14
CA THR A 400 -2.86 -12.30 -48.29
C THR A 400 -1.37 -12.22 -48.57
N ILE A 401 -0.53 -12.58 -47.59
CA ILE A 401 0.91 -12.56 -47.76
C ILE A 401 1.33 -13.71 -48.68
N ALA A 402 2.10 -13.37 -49.72
CA ALA A 402 2.65 -14.30 -50.68
C ALA A 402 3.98 -13.76 -51.21
N TRP A 403 4.76 -14.59 -51.89
CA TRP A 403 6.00 -14.14 -52.51
C TRP A 403 5.73 -12.98 -53.48
N GLY A 404 6.46 -11.87 -53.34
CA GLY A 404 6.25 -10.66 -54.15
C GLY A 404 5.14 -9.71 -53.67
N SER A 405 4.34 -10.10 -52.68
CA SER A 405 3.30 -9.26 -52.03
C SER A 405 3.53 -9.11 -50.52
N GLU A 406 4.81 -9.09 -50.12
CA GLU A 406 5.23 -9.07 -48.72
C GLU A 406 5.13 -7.67 -48.09
N PRO A 407 4.92 -7.56 -46.77
CA PRO A 407 4.93 -6.27 -46.10
C PRO A 407 6.33 -5.64 -46.10
N THR A 408 6.35 -4.31 -46.00
CA THR A 408 7.59 -3.55 -45.86
C THR A 408 8.22 -3.77 -44.48
N SER A 409 9.55 -3.78 -44.41
CA SER A 409 10.30 -3.86 -43.15
C SER A 409 11.47 -2.87 -43.13
N THR A 410 11.99 -2.58 -41.94
CA THR A 410 13.11 -1.65 -41.74
C THR A 410 14.38 -2.37 -41.27
N SER A 411 15.55 -1.80 -41.59
CA SER A 411 16.84 -2.22 -41.02
C SER A 411 17.16 -1.56 -39.68
N THR A 412 16.40 -0.54 -39.27
CA THR A 412 16.56 0.10 -37.96
C THR A 412 16.23 -0.92 -36.86
N GLY A 413 17.18 -1.15 -35.94
CA GLY A 413 17.05 -2.14 -34.87
C GLY A 413 17.17 -3.60 -35.34
N ALA A 414 17.49 -3.87 -36.62
CA ALA A 414 17.60 -5.23 -37.12
C ALA A 414 18.80 -5.97 -36.51
N VAL A 415 18.60 -7.25 -36.18
CA VAL A 415 19.58 -8.07 -35.45
C VAL A 415 19.95 -9.28 -36.29
N THR A 416 21.23 -9.62 -36.30
CA THR A 416 21.78 -10.71 -37.12
C THR A 416 22.46 -11.74 -36.22
N SER A 417 22.18 -13.02 -36.48
CA SER A 417 22.89 -14.16 -35.88
C SER A 417 23.50 -15.05 -36.97
N THR A 418 24.78 -15.39 -36.82
CA THR A 418 25.46 -16.37 -37.68
C THR A 418 25.36 -17.80 -37.13
N ALA A 419 24.66 -18.00 -36.01
CA ALA A 419 24.46 -19.31 -35.42
C ALA A 419 23.82 -20.28 -36.42
N ALA A 420 24.27 -21.54 -36.36
CA ALA A 420 23.79 -22.62 -37.19
C ALA A 420 23.64 -23.87 -36.30
N LYS A 421 22.46 -24.51 -36.36
CA LYS A 421 22.08 -25.66 -35.53
C LYS A 421 21.29 -26.66 -36.38
N GLY A 422 21.29 -27.93 -35.97
CA GLY A 422 20.52 -28.98 -36.66
C GLY A 422 21.12 -29.50 -37.97
N TYR A 423 22.41 -29.25 -38.25
CA TYR A 423 23.05 -29.76 -39.48
C TYR A 423 23.45 -31.24 -39.38
N SER A 424 23.94 -31.67 -38.22
CA SER A 424 24.44 -33.04 -38.01
C SER A 424 24.45 -33.40 -36.52
N THR A 425 24.85 -34.62 -36.18
CA THR A 425 25.02 -35.04 -34.77
C THR A 425 26.06 -34.21 -34.02
N ASP A 426 27.11 -33.75 -34.72
CA ASP A 426 28.14 -32.86 -34.15
C ASP A 426 27.68 -31.40 -34.07
N CYS A 427 26.55 -31.09 -34.73
CA CYS A 427 25.92 -29.78 -34.79
C CYS A 427 24.43 -29.91 -34.50
N PRO A 428 24.07 -30.30 -33.26
CA PRO A 428 22.71 -30.68 -32.93
C PRO A 428 21.74 -29.52 -33.10
N ALA A 429 20.46 -29.87 -33.20
CA ALA A 429 19.35 -28.92 -33.12
C ALA A 429 19.41 -28.11 -31.81
N GLY A 430 18.85 -26.92 -31.82
CA GLY A 430 18.76 -26.09 -30.63
C GLY A 430 18.33 -24.66 -30.90
N THR A 431 18.11 -23.94 -29.81
CA THR A 431 17.65 -22.56 -29.82
C THR A 431 18.73 -21.59 -30.30
N VAL A 432 18.32 -20.68 -31.17
CA VAL A 432 19.08 -19.48 -31.55
C VAL A 432 18.36 -18.28 -30.98
N ASN A 433 19.12 -17.49 -30.22
CA ASN A 433 18.64 -16.31 -29.52
C ASN A 433 18.96 -15.03 -30.30
N PHE A 434 18.02 -14.09 -30.32
CA PHE A 434 18.16 -12.77 -30.90
C PHE A 434 17.72 -11.73 -29.86
N ASP A 435 18.67 -10.90 -29.44
CA ASP A 435 18.40 -9.68 -28.67
C ASP A 435 17.80 -8.65 -29.64
N ILE A 436 16.53 -8.29 -29.44
CA ILE A 436 15.78 -7.39 -30.32
C ILE A 436 15.31 -6.13 -29.58
N ASP A 437 16.09 -5.66 -28.61
CA ASP A 437 15.73 -4.56 -27.69
C ASP A 437 15.23 -3.34 -28.44
N ALA A 438 15.96 -2.90 -29.47
CA ALA A 438 15.62 -1.72 -30.25
C ALA A 438 14.31 -1.86 -31.06
N ILE A 439 13.90 -3.09 -31.40
CA ILE A 439 12.63 -3.35 -32.09
C ILE A 439 11.48 -3.25 -31.10
N VAL A 440 11.62 -3.89 -29.93
CA VAL A 440 10.58 -3.91 -28.89
C VAL A 440 10.45 -2.53 -28.25
N GLN A 441 11.56 -1.83 -27.97
CA GLN A 441 11.53 -0.44 -27.50
C GLN A 441 10.81 0.47 -28.49
N ALA A 442 10.98 0.28 -29.80
CA ALA A 442 10.25 1.08 -30.77
C ALA A 442 8.72 0.86 -30.68
N TRP A 443 8.26 -0.34 -30.32
CA TRP A 443 6.85 -0.62 -30.06
C TRP A 443 6.39 -0.04 -28.71
N ALA A 444 7.20 -0.15 -27.66
CA ALA A 444 6.97 0.48 -26.36
C ALA A 444 6.82 2.01 -26.48
N ASP A 445 7.62 2.64 -27.34
CA ASP A 445 7.58 4.07 -27.67
C ASP A 445 6.36 4.47 -28.54
N GLY A 446 5.48 3.52 -28.89
CA GLY A 446 4.23 3.76 -29.60
C GLY A 446 4.25 3.47 -31.11
N SER A 447 5.31 2.86 -31.66
CA SER A 447 5.22 2.33 -33.03
C SER A 447 4.21 1.19 -33.10
N THR A 448 3.39 1.15 -34.15
CA THR A 448 2.47 0.02 -34.37
C THR A 448 3.22 -1.31 -34.49
N ASN A 449 2.78 -2.33 -33.75
CA ASN A 449 3.30 -3.69 -33.85
C ASN A 449 2.68 -4.43 -35.04
N TYR A 450 3.44 -4.49 -36.14
CA TYR A 450 3.13 -5.35 -37.29
C TYR A 450 3.93 -6.66 -37.28
N GLY A 451 4.65 -6.99 -36.21
CA GLY A 451 5.45 -8.21 -36.12
C GLY A 451 6.86 -8.13 -36.73
N LEU A 452 7.46 -9.30 -36.90
CA LEU A 452 8.85 -9.53 -37.26
C LEU A 452 8.97 -10.29 -38.57
N LYS A 453 9.98 -9.95 -39.35
CA LYS A 453 10.41 -10.70 -40.54
C LYS A 453 11.76 -11.36 -40.26
N VAL A 454 11.83 -12.68 -40.41
CA VAL A 454 13.04 -13.49 -40.30
C VAL A 454 13.50 -13.89 -41.70
N LYS A 455 14.72 -13.51 -42.07
CA LYS A 455 15.26 -13.76 -43.41
C LYS A 455 16.78 -14.03 -43.38
N GLY A 456 17.33 -14.61 -44.45
CA GLY A 456 18.78 -14.61 -44.64
C GLY A 456 19.30 -13.19 -44.85
N VAL A 457 20.47 -12.85 -44.29
CA VAL A 457 21.12 -11.56 -44.56
C VAL A 457 21.43 -11.43 -46.05
N SER A 458 22.07 -12.47 -46.61
CA SER A 458 22.22 -12.66 -48.05
C SER A 458 21.27 -13.73 -48.55
N GLU A 459 20.43 -13.39 -49.51
CA GLU A 459 19.51 -14.33 -50.17
C GLU A 459 20.13 -14.94 -51.44
N THR A 460 21.46 -14.92 -51.53
CA THR A 460 22.26 -15.66 -52.51
C THR A 460 23.33 -16.54 -51.86
N ASP A 461 23.48 -16.47 -50.53
CA ASP A 461 24.41 -17.30 -49.77
C ASP A 461 23.72 -18.57 -49.29
N SER A 462 24.07 -19.70 -49.90
CA SER A 462 23.51 -21.04 -49.59
C SER A 462 23.72 -21.49 -48.13
N LEU A 463 24.61 -20.84 -47.37
CA LEU A 463 24.86 -21.16 -45.97
C LEU A 463 23.81 -20.54 -45.02
N THR A 464 22.87 -19.74 -45.53
CA THR A 464 21.87 -19.02 -44.72
C THR A 464 20.57 -19.80 -44.51
N TRP A 465 20.36 -20.92 -45.19
CA TRP A 465 19.14 -21.72 -45.06
C TRP A 465 19.00 -22.31 -43.65
N ARG A 466 17.88 -21.98 -42.99
CA ARG A 466 17.51 -22.45 -41.66
C ARG A 466 16.03 -22.84 -41.65
N ARG A 467 15.73 -23.91 -40.92
CA ARG A 467 14.37 -24.36 -40.61
C ARG A 467 14.18 -24.31 -39.10
N TRP A 468 13.08 -23.71 -38.69
CA TRP A 468 12.73 -23.45 -37.29
C TRP A 468 11.41 -24.15 -36.96
N ARG A 469 11.16 -24.45 -35.69
CA ARG A 469 9.80 -24.82 -35.26
C ARG A 469 8.88 -23.60 -35.31
N SER A 470 7.61 -23.83 -35.65
CA SER A 470 6.54 -22.83 -35.59
C SER A 470 5.70 -23.03 -34.33
N ALA A 471 4.69 -22.18 -34.13
CA ALA A 471 3.67 -22.34 -33.10
C ALA A 471 2.85 -23.64 -33.24
N ASN A 472 2.77 -24.24 -34.44
CA ASN A 472 2.04 -25.49 -34.66
C ASN A 472 2.81 -26.74 -34.23
N TYR A 473 4.08 -26.62 -33.83
CA TYR A 473 4.84 -27.73 -33.27
C TYR A 473 4.74 -27.73 -31.75
N VAL A 474 4.08 -28.73 -31.17
CA VAL A 474 3.88 -28.85 -29.73
C VAL A 474 5.00 -29.67 -29.11
N SER A 475 5.77 -29.06 -28.21
CA SER A 475 6.74 -29.77 -27.37
C SER A 475 6.14 -30.29 -26.06
N GLY A 476 5.01 -29.70 -25.64
CA GLY A 476 4.34 -29.95 -24.36
C GLY A 476 4.88 -29.13 -23.19
N ASP A 477 6.09 -28.56 -23.32
CA ASP A 477 6.72 -27.72 -22.29
C ASP A 477 7.10 -26.30 -22.78
N GLY A 478 6.75 -25.96 -24.03
CA GLY A 478 7.04 -24.66 -24.63
C GLY A 478 8.51 -24.45 -24.99
N SER A 479 9.35 -25.51 -24.97
CA SER A 479 10.80 -25.37 -25.15
C SER A 479 11.25 -25.12 -26.58
N THR A 480 10.39 -25.37 -27.57
CA THR A 480 10.76 -25.29 -29.00
C THR A 480 9.96 -24.27 -29.80
N GLU A 481 8.79 -23.90 -29.28
CA GLU A 481 7.85 -22.94 -29.81
C GLU A 481 8.50 -21.55 -29.84
N PRO A 482 8.32 -20.77 -30.92
CA PRO A 482 8.84 -19.41 -30.99
C PRO A 482 8.31 -18.56 -29.83
N HIS A 483 9.22 -17.98 -29.06
CA HIS A 483 8.86 -17.08 -27.96
C HIS A 483 9.80 -15.89 -27.84
N LEU A 484 9.24 -14.80 -27.34
CA LEU A 484 9.90 -13.56 -27.03
C LEU A 484 9.83 -13.34 -25.51
N THR A 485 10.99 -13.36 -24.87
CA THR A 485 11.14 -12.91 -23.48
C THR A 485 11.43 -11.41 -23.48
N VAL A 486 10.70 -10.62 -22.71
CA VAL A 486 10.89 -9.17 -22.56
C VAL A 486 10.99 -8.83 -21.09
N THR A 487 12.12 -8.27 -20.67
CA THR A 487 12.29 -7.67 -19.35
C THR A 487 12.10 -6.16 -19.46
N TYR A 488 11.24 -5.59 -18.63
CA TYR A 488 10.86 -4.19 -18.70
C TYR A 488 10.66 -3.56 -17.31
N ASN A 489 10.78 -2.23 -17.28
CA ASN A 489 10.59 -1.39 -16.10
C ASN A 489 9.60 -0.26 -16.41
N SER A 490 8.70 0.07 -15.50
CA SER A 490 7.81 1.22 -15.72
C SER A 490 8.54 2.51 -15.41
N TYR A 491 8.38 3.55 -16.21
CA TYR A 491 8.99 4.84 -15.86
C TYR A 491 8.30 5.46 -14.63
N PRO A 492 9.07 6.04 -13.69
CA PRO A 492 8.50 6.83 -12.60
C PRO A 492 7.68 8.00 -13.13
N LYS A 493 6.56 8.30 -12.48
CA LYS A 493 5.78 9.50 -12.84
C LYS A 493 6.59 10.76 -12.53
N THR A 494 6.44 11.79 -13.35
CA THR A 494 7.00 13.11 -13.07
C THR A 494 6.52 13.58 -11.68
N PRO A 495 7.44 14.02 -10.79
CA PRO A 495 7.07 14.46 -9.45
C PRO A 495 5.97 15.53 -9.46
N SER A 496 5.09 15.49 -8.47
CA SER A 496 4.00 16.45 -8.30
C SER A 496 4.16 17.23 -6.99
N SER A 497 3.36 18.28 -6.79
CA SER A 497 3.34 19.05 -5.54
C SER A 497 4.71 19.58 -5.09
N LEU A 498 5.48 20.16 -6.03
CA LEU A 498 6.77 20.77 -5.75
C LEU A 498 6.63 22.00 -4.83
N THR A 499 7.22 21.95 -3.64
CA THR A 499 7.14 23.01 -2.61
C THR A 499 8.53 23.40 -2.09
N VAL A 500 8.62 24.56 -1.44
CA VAL A 500 9.81 25.09 -0.77
C VAL A 500 9.42 25.76 0.55
N SER A 501 10.16 25.48 1.63
CA SER A 501 9.92 26.02 2.98
C SER A 501 11.25 26.37 3.70
N PRO A 502 11.30 27.43 4.53
CA PRO A 502 10.27 28.45 4.71
C PRO A 502 10.18 29.37 3.49
N SER A 503 8.95 29.71 3.10
CA SER A 503 8.69 30.71 2.07
C SER A 503 7.40 31.47 2.35
N THR A 504 7.33 32.69 1.85
CA THR A 504 6.13 33.53 1.80
C THR A 504 5.82 33.89 0.35
N THR A 505 4.69 34.54 0.09
CA THR A 505 4.33 35.03 -1.23
C THR A 505 4.05 36.52 -1.15
N SER A 506 4.70 37.30 -2.00
CA SER A 506 4.43 38.72 -2.17
C SER A 506 3.87 38.95 -3.57
N GLY A 507 2.55 39.19 -3.66
CA GLY A 507 1.87 39.22 -4.96
C GLY A 507 1.87 37.84 -5.64
N SER A 508 2.46 37.75 -6.84
CA SER A 508 2.67 36.49 -7.58
C SER A 508 4.07 35.89 -7.38
N GLU A 509 4.93 36.57 -6.64
CA GLU A 509 6.33 36.20 -6.45
C GLU A 509 6.51 35.39 -5.16
N LYS A 510 7.16 34.23 -5.27
CA LYS A 510 7.48 33.38 -4.13
C LYS A 510 8.80 33.82 -3.52
N ILE A 511 8.79 34.14 -2.23
CA ILE A 511 9.96 34.60 -1.48
C ILE A 511 10.38 33.51 -0.50
N VAL A 512 11.57 32.94 -0.69
CA VAL A 512 12.18 31.98 0.22
C VAL A 512 12.95 32.75 1.29
N THR A 513 12.53 32.63 2.54
CA THR A 513 13.03 33.45 3.67
C THR A 513 14.21 32.79 4.39
N SER A 514 14.84 31.79 3.77
CA SER A 514 15.99 31.06 4.30
C SER A 514 16.99 30.77 3.20
N VAL A 515 18.27 30.87 3.52
CA VAL A 515 19.37 30.46 2.64
C VAL A 515 19.61 28.94 2.66
N THR A 516 18.96 28.21 3.57
CA THR A 516 19.01 26.74 3.64
C THR A 516 17.58 26.16 3.69
N PRO A 517 16.76 26.39 2.66
CA PRO A 517 15.38 25.90 2.66
C PRO A 517 15.31 24.38 2.43
N VAL A 518 14.13 23.83 2.64
CA VAL A 518 13.76 22.45 2.30
C VAL A 518 12.85 22.48 1.07
N PHE A 519 13.24 21.75 0.03
CA PHE A 519 12.40 21.48 -1.14
C PHE A 519 11.71 20.13 -0.97
N SER A 520 10.47 19.98 -1.43
CA SER A 520 9.74 18.71 -1.36
C SER A 520 8.87 18.50 -2.59
N ALA A 521 8.68 17.26 -3.01
CA ALA A 521 7.84 16.86 -4.13
C ALA A 521 7.33 15.43 -3.92
N LYS A 522 6.07 15.17 -4.28
CA LYS A 522 5.44 13.86 -4.24
C LYS A 522 5.89 13.03 -5.43
N VAL A 523 6.30 11.79 -5.19
CA VAL A 523 6.73 10.85 -6.23
C VAL A 523 5.87 9.61 -6.22
N SER A 524 5.72 8.99 -7.38
CA SER A 524 5.04 7.72 -7.52
C SER A 524 5.59 6.97 -8.72
N ASP A 525 5.67 5.67 -8.55
CA ASP A 525 5.88 4.69 -9.60
C ASP A 525 4.68 3.75 -9.64
N VAL A 526 4.31 3.29 -10.84
CA VAL A 526 3.26 2.28 -11.02
C VAL A 526 3.75 0.89 -10.63
N ASP A 527 5.07 0.67 -10.59
CA ASP A 527 5.66 -0.55 -10.09
C ASP A 527 5.43 -0.64 -8.57
N SER A 528 4.50 -1.51 -8.18
CA SER A 528 4.06 -1.63 -6.78
C SER A 528 5.23 -2.04 -5.86
N GLY A 529 5.43 -1.28 -4.78
CA GLY A 529 6.56 -1.48 -3.86
C GLY A 529 7.87 -0.80 -4.28
N ALA A 530 7.88 -0.06 -5.40
CA ALA A 530 9.03 0.71 -5.84
C ALA A 530 9.45 1.75 -4.80
N LYS A 531 10.77 1.86 -4.64
CA LYS A 531 11.42 2.91 -3.88
C LYS A 531 11.86 3.98 -4.87
N VAL A 532 11.34 5.19 -4.73
CA VAL A 532 11.60 6.30 -5.66
C VAL A 532 12.34 7.41 -4.92
N ARG A 533 13.31 8.05 -5.54
CA ARG A 533 13.96 9.28 -5.03
C ARG A 533 13.76 10.43 -6.00
N VAL A 534 13.89 11.65 -5.51
CA VAL A 534 13.81 12.86 -6.35
C VAL A 534 15.19 13.42 -6.58
N GLN A 535 15.48 13.81 -7.81
CA GLN A 535 16.58 14.72 -8.14
C GLN A 535 16.02 16.13 -8.34
N TYR A 536 16.52 17.08 -7.55
CA TYR A 536 16.23 18.50 -7.70
C TYR A 536 17.36 19.19 -8.45
N ALA A 537 17.00 20.14 -9.32
CA ALA A 537 17.92 21.05 -9.99
C ALA A 537 17.51 22.50 -9.71
N ILE A 538 18.45 23.30 -9.21
CA ILE A 538 18.31 24.71 -8.87
C ILE A 538 19.35 25.50 -9.66
N GLU A 539 18.92 26.58 -10.29
CA GLU A 539 19.78 27.46 -11.07
C GLU A 539 19.26 28.91 -11.04
N PRO A 540 20.03 29.90 -11.52
CA PRO A 540 19.57 31.28 -11.56
C PRO A 540 18.41 31.40 -12.55
N ASP A 541 17.42 32.21 -12.21
CA ASP A 541 16.33 32.49 -13.14
C ASP A 541 16.86 33.35 -14.30
N PRO A 542 16.79 32.89 -15.57
CA PRO A 542 17.32 33.61 -16.73
C PRO A 542 16.58 34.93 -17.02
N ASP A 543 15.38 35.13 -16.47
CA ASP A 543 14.67 36.40 -16.60
C ASP A 543 15.34 37.52 -15.78
N TYR A 544 16.29 37.17 -14.91
CA TYR A 544 17.05 38.08 -14.06
C TYR A 544 18.55 37.97 -14.34
N ALA A 545 19.30 39.07 -14.16
CA ALA A 545 20.74 39.13 -14.42
C ALA A 545 21.60 38.58 -13.25
N ASP A 546 21.14 37.50 -12.61
CA ASP A 546 21.86 36.81 -11.53
C ASP A 546 22.79 35.72 -12.13
N THR A 547 24.02 35.56 -11.62
CA THR A 547 25.08 34.84 -12.39
C THR A 547 25.86 33.75 -11.67
N THR A 548 25.50 33.31 -10.45
CA THR A 548 26.39 32.38 -9.71
C THR A 548 25.68 31.48 -8.69
N TYR A 549 24.82 30.56 -9.12
CA TYR A 549 24.41 29.43 -8.28
C TYR A 549 23.85 28.26 -9.10
N THR A 550 24.36 27.05 -8.93
CA THR A 550 23.75 25.84 -9.49
C THR A 550 23.88 24.72 -8.47
N LEU A 551 22.77 24.06 -8.16
CA LEU A 551 22.73 22.89 -7.28
C LEU A 551 21.92 21.80 -7.96
N THR A 552 22.48 20.60 -8.09
CA THR A 552 21.73 19.40 -8.48
C THR A 552 21.99 18.31 -7.46
N ARG A 553 20.93 17.81 -6.81
CA ARG A 553 21.07 16.84 -5.72
C ARG A 553 19.89 15.89 -5.67
N SER A 554 20.16 14.63 -5.33
CA SER A 554 19.14 13.60 -5.17
C SER A 554 18.85 13.34 -3.68
N THR A 555 17.60 13.01 -3.38
CA THR A 555 17.16 12.59 -2.04
C THR A 555 17.54 11.14 -1.76
N ALA A 556 17.31 10.70 -0.51
CA ALA A 556 17.15 9.27 -0.23
C ALA A 556 15.90 8.72 -0.92
N TYR A 557 15.82 7.39 -1.03
CA TYR A 557 14.64 6.72 -1.54
C TYR A 557 13.49 6.77 -0.54
N VAL A 558 12.29 7.06 -1.04
CA VAL A 558 11.02 6.99 -0.33
C VAL A 558 10.11 5.95 -1.00
N ALA A 559 9.06 5.51 -0.31
CA ALA A 559 8.06 4.64 -0.93
C ALA A 559 7.29 5.39 -2.04
N SER A 560 6.90 4.69 -3.10
CA SER A 560 5.98 5.21 -4.10
C SER A 560 4.73 5.82 -3.43
N GLY A 561 4.30 6.99 -3.90
CA GLY A 561 3.20 7.77 -3.35
C GLY A 561 3.59 8.76 -2.25
N LYS A 562 4.83 8.72 -1.72
CA LYS A 562 5.31 9.61 -0.65
C LYS A 562 6.05 10.85 -1.19
N ALA A 563 6.24 11.85 -0.35
CA ALA A 563 7.03 13.04 -0.67
C ALA A 563 8.51 12.84 -0.34
N ALA A 564 9.40 13.27 -1.22
CA ALA A 564 10.85 13.20 -1.01
C ALA A 564 11.43 14.60 -0.80
N ALA A 565 11.88 14.89 0.42
CA ALA A 565 12.41 16.21 0.78
C ALA A 565 13.93 16.32 0.57
N LEU A 566 14.38 17.50 0.12
CA LEU A 566 15.77 17.89 0.01
C LEU A 566 16.04 19.16 0.83
N SER A 567 16.80 19.02 1.92
CA SER A 567 17.35 20.17 2.66
C SER A 567 18.61 20.71 1.98
N VAL A 568 18.64 22.02 1.72
CA VAL A 568 19.84 22.71 1.21
C VAL A 568 20.87 22.77 2.34
N PRO A 569 22.08 22.21 2.16
CA PRO A 569 23.07 22.16 3.23
C PRO A 569 23.73 23.53 3.43
N SER A 570 24.03 23.86 4.69
CA SER A 570 24.71 25.10 5.10
C SER A 570 26.12 25.27 4.51
N SER A 571 26.73 24.20 3.99
CA SER A 571 28.01 24.24 3.26
C SER A 571 27.90 24.84 1.85
N THR A 572 26.69 24.87 1.27
CA THR A 572 26.38 25.47 -0.03
C THR A 572 25.02 26.18 0.02
N PRO A 573 24.87 27.22 0.86
CA PRO A 573 23.61 27.92 1.05
C PRO A 573 23.20 28.66 -0.22
N LEU A 574 21.90 28.87 -0.40
CA LEU A 574 21.38 29.74 -1.45
C LEU A 574 21.87 31.18 -1.23
N PRO A 575 22.23 31.91 -2.30
CA PRO A 575 22.64 33.30 -2.17
C PRO A 575 21.44 34.20 -1.87
N ASP A 576 21.54 34.97 -0.78
CA ASP A 576 20.52 35.94 -0.38
C ASP A 576 20.39 37.09 -1.39
N GLY A 577 19.17 37.60 -1.57
CA GLY A 577 18.79 38.63 -2.53
C GLY A 577 18.82 38.20 -4.01
N LYS A 578 18.70 36.89 -4.30
CA LYS A 578 18.82 36.33 -5.67
C LYS A 578 17.56 35.63 -6.16
N HIS A 579 17.34 35.70 -7.47
CA HIS A 579 16.23 35.06 -8.18
C HIS A 579 16.72 33.72 -8.73
N LEU A 580 16.12 32.65 -8.25
CA LEU A 580 16.46 31.29 -8.61
C LEU A 580 15.21 30.58 -9.13
N ARG A 581 15.42 29.46 -9.80
CA ARG A 581 14.34 28.56 -10.21
C ARG A 581 14.69 27.11 -9.88
N ILE A 582 13.66 26.32 -9.60
CA ILE A 582 13.79 24.90 -9.28
C ILE A 582 12.91 24.01 -10.16
N ARG A 583 13.39 22.80 -10.43
CA ARG A 583 12.61 21.68 -10.97
C ARG A 583 13.04 20.35 -10.36
N ALA A 584 12.20 19.33 -10.49
CA ALA A 584 12.41 17.99 -9.95
C ALA A 584 12.16 16.89 -10.99
N ARG A 585 12.81 15.73 -10.84
CA ARG A 585 12.48 14.49 -11.55
C ARG A 585 12.64 13.27 -10.63
N ALA A 586 11.87 12.22 -10.86
CA ALA A 586 11.91 11.00 -10.06
C ALA A 586 12.95 10.00 -10.59
N TYR A 587 13.41 9.08 -9.74
CA TYR A 587 14.29 7.96 -10.08
C TYR A 587 13.98 6.74 -9.19
N ASP A 588 13.70 5.58 -9.77
CA ASP A 588 13.31 4.33 -9.07
C ASP A 588 14.49 3.38 -8.75
N GLY A 589 15.67 3.62 -9.33
CA GLY A 589 16.82 2.71 -9.25
C GLY A 589 17.28 2.17 -10.60
N THR A 590 16.41 2.21 -11.60
CA THR A 590 16.67 1.84 -12.99
C THR A 590 16.59 3.10 -13.84
N ASP A 591 15.44 3.78 -13.82
CA ASP A 591 15.08 4.87 -14.71
C ASP A 591 14.75 6.18 -14.02
N TYR A 592 14.92 7.28 -14.76
CA TYR A 592 14.37 8.57 -14.38
C TYR A 592 12.98 8.75 -15.00
N SER A 593 12.13 9.53 -14.33
CA SER A 593 10.89 10.00 -14.95
C SER A 593 11.18 10.67 -16.30
N THR A 594 10.38 10.34 -17.32
CA THR A 594 10.57 10.79 -18.71
C THR A 594 10.58 12.31 -18.86
N ALA A 595 9.92 13.02 -17.94
CA ALA A 595 9.95 14.48 -17.85
C ALA A 595 10.38 14.98 -16.47
N TRP A 596 10.99 16.17 -16.47
CA TRP A 596 11.14 17.03 -15.30
C TRP A 596 9.83 17.79 -15.04
N THR A 597 9.61 18.24 -13.81
CA THR A 597 8.61 19.28 -13.53
C THR A 597 8.94 20.55 -14.31
N SER A 598 7.93 21.38 -14.54
CA SER A 598 8.14 22.76 -14.98
C SER A 598 9.01 23.53 -13.98
N TRP A 599 9.73 24.53 -14.47
CA TRP A 599 10.49 25.44 -13.62
C TRP A 599 9.57 26.27 -12.72
N THR A 600 9.91 26.36 -11.44
CA THR A 600 9.26 27.24 -10.46
C THR A 600 10.26 28.29 -9.99
N SER A 601 9.98 29.55 -10.24
CA SER A 601 10.83 30.69 -9.87
C SER A 601 10.55 31.19 -8.45
N TYR A 602 11.58 31.66 -7.76
CA TYR A 602 11.50 32.25 -6.43
C TYR A 602 12.68 33.19 -6.14
N THR A 603 12.50 34.08 -5.16
CA THR A 603 13.52 35.03 -4.70
C THR A 603 13.95 34.67 -3.29
N VAL A 604 15.25 34.64 -3.00
CA VAL A 604 15.76 34.46 -1.63
C VAL A 604 15.89 35.83 -0.98
N ASP A 605 15.22 36.07 0.16
CA ASP A 605 15.32 37.34 0.90
C ASP A 605 15.21 37.11 2.42
N THR A 606 16.31 37.29 3.14
CA THR A 606 16.39 37.14 4.60
C THR A 606 16.16 38.44 5.39
N GLY A 607 16.12 39.61 4.74
CA GLY A 607 16.14 40.94 5.38
C GLY A 607 14.77 41.53 5.77
N ALA A 608 13.68 40.80 5.61
CA ALA A 608 12.32 41.28 5.85
C ALA A 608 11.89 41.44 7.34
N LEU A 609 12.82 41.52 8.30
CA LEU A 609 12.57 41.53 9.77
C LEU A 609 13.52 42.51 10.52
N ASP A 610 13.13 43.71 11.07
CA ASP A 610 13.99 44.49 12.04
C ASP A 610 13.50 45.83 12.74
N ILE A 611 12.23 46.03 13.20
CA ILE A 611 11.89 47.11 14.19
C ILE A 611 10.93 46.57 15.28
N PRO A 612 11.21 46.75 16.60
CA PRO A 612 10.26 46.39 17.67
C PRO A 612 9.00 47.25 17.67
N ASP A 613 7.85 46.63 17.93
CA ASP A 613 6.57 47.32 18.04
C ASP A 613 6.51 48.23 19.28
N VAL A 614 5.68 49.27 19.22
CA VAL A 614 5.39 50.10 20.41
C VAL A 614 4.63 49.22 21.43
N PRO A 615 5.08 49.12 22.70
CA PRO A 615 4.45 48.27 23.69
C PRO A 615 2.95 48.51 23.83
N THR A 616 2.18 47.44 23.95
CA THR A 616 0.72 47.48 24.04
C THR A 616 0.23 46.83 25.33
N GLY A 617 -1.08 46.85 25.58
CA GLY A 617 -1.67 46.14 26.72
C GLY A 617 -1.15 46.61 28.09
N LEU A 618 -0.85 47.90 28.27
CA LEU A 618 -0.33 48.43 29.55
C LEU A 618 -1.28 48.09 30.71
N GLN A 619 -0.76 47.59 31.81
CA GLN A 619 -1.51 47.30 33.05
C GLN A 619 -0.74 47.78 34.28
N THR A 620 -1.49 48.20 35.29
CA THR A 620 -0.97 48.44 36.64
C THR A 620 -1.63 47.43 37.56
N GLY A 621 -0.84 46.52 38.12
CA GLY A 621 -1.29 45.52 39.09
C GLY A 621 -1.52 46.12 40.47
N ALA A 622 -2.20 45.33 41.33
CA ALA A 622 -2.50 45.59 42.75
C ALA A 622 -2.36 47.07 43.16
N THR A 623 -3.37 47.89 42.84
CA THR A 623 -3.40 49.28 43.33
C THR A 623 -3.70 49.37 44.81
N GLU A 624 -4.03 48.24 45.45
CA GLU A 624 -4.23 48.12 46.89
C GLU A 624 -2.91 48.12 47.71
N THR A 625 -1.79 48.53 47.10
CA THR A 625 -0.44 48.58 47.70
C THR A 625 0.36 49.76 47.18
N THR A 626 1.30 50.26 47.98
CA THR A 626 2.23 51.34 47.58
C THR A 626 3.34 50.87 46.62
N THR A 627 3.38 49.58 46.28
CA THR A 627 4.28 49.01 45.26
C THR A 627 3.49 48.22 44.21
N PRO A 628 2.77 48.90 43.31
CA PRO A 628 2.08 48.23 42.23
C PRO A 628 3.07 47.76 41.15
N LEU A 629 2.65 46.74 40.39
CA LEU A 629 3.42 46.19 39.28
C LEU A 629 3.03 46.88 37.97
N LEU A 630 3.97 47.48 37.24
CA LEU A 630 3.72 48.07 35.91
C LEU A 630 4.05 47.04 34.84
N THR A 631 3.13 46.73 33.93
CA THR A 631 3.37 45.71 32.90
C THR A 631 2.91 46.13 31.51
N ALA A 632 3.59 45.68 30.47
CA ALA A 632 3.21 45.90 29.07
C ALA A 632 3.61 44.70 28.19
N LEU A 633 2.82 44.44 27.15
CA LEU A 633 3.14 43.46 26.12
C LEU A 633 4.14 44.06 25.14
N VAL A 634 5.20 43.32 24.83
CA VAL A 634 6.26 43.78 23.91
C VAL A 634 6.51 42.77 22.82
N THR A 635 6.73 43.23 21.59
CA THR A 635 6.88 42.37 20.41
C THR A 635 8.01 42.89 19.50
N ALA A 636 8.85 41.98 19.02
CA ALA A 636 9.88 42.22 18.01
C ALA A 636 10.12 40.92 17.22
N LEU A 637 9.54 40.81 16.03
CA LEU A 637 9.61 39.61 15.20
C LEU A 637 11.06 39.23 14.86
N GLY A 638 11.42 37.97 15.09
CA GLY A 638 12.76 37.43 14.81
C GLY A 638 13.82 37.71 15.88
N GLN A 639 13.48 38.38 16.99
CA GLN A 639 14.43 38.72 18.05
C GLN A 639 14.15 37.92 19.34
N PRO A 640 15.17 37.29 19.96
CA PRO A 640 14.99 36.43 21.12
C PRO A 640 14.75 37.20 22.42
N ALA A 641 15.15 38.47 22.51
CA ALA A 641 14.98 39.28 23.72
C ALA A 641 14.76 40.77 23.42
N VAL A 642 13.85 41.40 24.18
CA VAL A 642 13.43 42.79 24.04
C VAL A 642 13.51 43.50 25.39
N ASP A 643 14.25 44.60 25.45
CA ASP A 643 14.38 45.45 26.64
C ASP A 643 13.23 46.46 26.72
N THR A 644 12.60 46.59 27.88
CA THR A 644 11.44 47.45 28.08
C THR A 644 11.70 48.49 29.18
N GLN A 645 11.63 49.78 28.84
CA GLN A 645 12.00 50.89 29.72
C GLN A 645 10.76 51.63 30.27
N PHE A 646 10.62 51.71 31.59
CA PHE A 646 9.47 52.35 32.25
C PHE A 646 9.80 53.74 32.80
N VAL A 647 8.83 54.65 32.83
CA VAL A 647 8.96 56.00 33.45
C VAL A 647 7.68 56.33 34.22
N LEU A 648 7.82 56.83 35.45
CA LEU A 648 6.72 57.13 36.38
C LEU A 648 6.63 58.62 36.69
N TYR A 649 5.41 59.11 36.90
CA TYR A 649 5.06 60.51 37.11
C TYR A 649 4.07 60.66 38.27
N ASP A 650 4.19 61.75 39.02
CA ASP A 650 3.20 62.17 40.03
C ASP A 650 1.97 62.86 39.42
N ALA A 651 1.00 63.22 40.27
CA ALA A 651 -0.22 63.92 39.89
C ALA A 651 0.00 65.31 39.25
N SER A 652 1.15 65.96 39.52
CA SER A 652 1.53 67.22 38.88
C SER A 652 2.10 67.02 37.46
N GLY A 653 2.35 65.77 37.07
CA GLY A 653 2.98 65.38 35.82
C GLY A 653 4.51 65.41 35.87
N SER A 654 5.11 65.62 37.04
CA SER A 654 6.56 65.59 37.26
C SER A 654 7.05 64.14 37.34
N VAL A 655 8.22 63.85 36.76
CA VAL A 655 8.82 62.50 36.83
C VAL A 655 9.25 62.23 38.27
N ILE A 656 8.90 61.05 38.79
CA ILE A 656 9.30 60.59 40.12
C ILE A 656 10.06 59.26 40.00
N GLY A 657 11.13 59.11 40.79
CA GLY A 657 12.09 58.00 40.65
C GLY A 657 13.15 58.24 39.56
N GLY A 658 13.85 57.17 39.16
CA GLY A 658 14.84 57.20 38.07
C GLY A 658 14.21 57.35 36.68
N THR A 659 15.00 57.71 35.66
CA THR A 659 14.55 57.69 34.25
C THR A 659 15.57 56.97 33.36
N PRO A 660 15.30 55.72 32.94
CA PRO A 660 14.09 54.95 33.26
C PRO A 660 14.00 54.59 34.75
N LEU A 661 12.76 54.39 35.23
CA LEU A 661 12.47 53.89 36.59
C LEU A 661 13.10 52.50 36.79
N GLY A 662 13.13 51.72 35.71
CA GLY A 662 13.79 50.44 35.57
C GLY A 662 13.63 49.91 34.15
N THR A 663 14.41 48.88 33.81
CA THR A 663 14.33 48.16 32.54
C THR A 663 14.01 46.70 32.83
N ALA A 664 13.10 46.10 32.07
CA ALA A 664 12.78 44.68 32.12
C ALA A 664 13.02 44.04 30.76
N THR A 665 13.78 42.95 30.73
CA THR A 665 14.09 42.19 29.51
C THR A 665 13.19 40.96 29.46
N VAL A 666 12.47 40.79 28.36
CA VAL A 666 11.59 39.63 28.13
C VAL A 666 11.70 39.18 26.68
N GLU A 667 11.27 37.96 26.37
CA GLU A 667 11.22 37.46 25.00
C GLU A 667 10.14 38.20 24.18
N SER A 668 10.30 38.24 22.86
CA SER A 668 9.30 38.87 21.99
C SER A 668 7.95 38.15 22.10
N GLY A 669 6.87 38.91 22.30
CA GLY A 669 5.52 38.39 22.51
C GLY A 669 5.15 38.22 23.99
N GLN A 670 6.11 38.36 24.91
CA GLN A 670 5.89 38.24 26.35
C GLN A 670 5.60 39.59 27.02
N ARG A 671 5.15 39.52 28.28
CA ARG A 671 4.80 40.70 29.08
C ARG A 671 5.96 41.14 29.96
N ALA A 672 6.51 42.31 29.68
CA ALA A 672 7.51 42.96 30.53
C ALA A 672 6.85 43.54 31.78
N ALA A 673 7.47 43.33 32.94
CA ALA A 673 6.95 43.76 34.24
C ALA A 673 8.02 44.48 35.08
N LEU A 674 7.63 45.57 35.75
CA LEU A 674 8.47 46.32 36.68
C LEU A 674 7.69 46.67 37.94
N GLN A 675 8.16 46.18 39.09
CA GLN A 675 7.62 46.54 40.40
C GLN A 675 8.02 47.98 40.76
N VAL A 676 7.06 48.85 41.10
CA VAL A 676 7.40 50.20 41.57
C VAL A 676 8.11 50.09 42.92
N PRO A 677 9.28 50.74 43.11
CA PRO A 677 10.01 50.69 44.38
C PRO A 677 9.22 51.28 45.57
N ASP A 678 9.41 50.68 46.75
CA ASP A 678 8.86 51.16 48.02
C ASP A 678 9.22 52.63 48.30
N GLY A 679 8.28 53.37 48.89
CA GLY A 679 8.48 54.76 49.33
C GLY A 679 8.31 55.83 48.24
N LEU A 680 8.00 55.44 47.00
CA LEU A 680 7.69 56.39 45.92
C LEU A 680 6.21 56.79 45.85
N LEU A 681 5.32 55.91 46.30
CA LEU A 681 3.87 56.12 46.26
C LEU A 681 3.28 56.28 47.66
N SER A 682 2.17 57.01 47.75
CA SER A 682 1.39 57.18 48.98
C SER A 682 -0.06 56.73 48.78
N ASP A 683 -0.69 56.27 49.85
CA ASP A 683 -2.13 55.96 49.91
C ASP A 683 -2.99 57.15 49.42
N ALA A 684 -4.07 56.84 48.72
CA ALA A 684 -4.92 57.76 47.96
C ALA A 684 -4.20 58.62 46.89
N GLY A 685 -2.92 58.37 46.60
CA GLY A 685 -2.13 59.12 45.62
C GLY A 685 -2.42 58.69 44.18
N THR A 686 -2.52 59.65 43.25
CA THR A 686 -2.71 59.38 41.81
C THR A 686 -1.40 59.60 41.04
N TYR A 687 -1.04 58.63 40.21
CA TYR A 687 0.22 58.58 39.46
C TYR A 687 -0.04 58.21 38.00
N SER A 688 0.95 58.43 37.14
CA SER A 688 0.89 57.95 35.75
C SER A 688 2.24 57.44 35.27
N TRP A 689 2.28 56.53 34.31
CA TRP A 689 3.51 55.95 33.79
C TRP A 689 3.42 55.67 32.29
N LYS A 690 4.57 55.50 31.63
CA LYS A 690 4.66 55.10 30.23
C LYS A 690 5.86 54.16 30.01
N THR A 691 5.90 53.47 28.88
CA THR A 691 6.98 52.52 28.56
C THR A 691 7.36 52.53 27.07
N ARG A 692 8.47 51.89 26.70
CA ARG A 692 8.91 51.64 25.31
C ARG A 692 9.75 50.36 25.22
N ALA A 693 9.77 49.71 24.06
CA ALA A 693 10.59 48.54 23.77
C ALA A 693 11.87 48.92 23.02
N CYS A 694 12.96 48.18 23.25
CA CYS A 694 14.28 48.42 22.67
C CYS A 694 14.96 47.07 22.33
N VAL A 695 15.65 47.02 21.19
CA VAL A 695 16.60 45.95 20.86
C VAL A 695 17.95 46.61 20.62
N GLY A 696 18.91 46.37 21.51
CA GLY A 696 20.19 47.07 21.53
C GLY A 696 20.02 48.58 21.72
N SER A 697 20.43 49.37 20.72
CA SER A 697 20.32 50.85 20.76
C SER A 697 19.09 51.41 20.02
N VAL A 698 18.30 50.54 19.38
CA VAL A 698 17.13 50.92 18.58
C VAL A 698 15.88 50.70 19.42
N CYS A 699 15.07 51.75 19.60
CA CYS A 699 13.88 51.71 20.45
C CYS A 699 12.63 52.17 19.71
N SER A 700 11.49 51.59 20.08
CA SER A 700 10.17 52.08 19.73
C SER A 700 9.93 53.49 20.29
N SER A 701 8.86 54.15 19.81
CA SER A 701 8.33 55.33 20.50
C SER A 701 7.74 54.96 21.88
N TYR A 702 7.67 55.93 22.80
CA TYR A 702 7.03 55.73 24.11
C TYR A 702 5.50 55.68 23.96
N THR A 703 4.86 54.83 24.77
CA THR A 703 3.41 54.74 24.88
C THR A 703 2.79 56.04 25.39
N ALA A 704 1.46 56.17 25.22
CA ALA A 704 0.68 57.14 25.99
C ALA A 704 0.81 56.85 27.51
N LYS A 705 0.66 57.89 28.34
CA LYS A 705 0.69 57.74 29.80
C LYS A 705 -0.55 56.98 30.28
N LYS A 706 -0.37 55.98 31.14
CA LYS A 706 -1.44 55.27 31.86
C LYS A 706 -1.46 55.71 33.33
N SER A 707 -2.61 56.15 33.81
CA SER A 707 -2.80 56.61 35.20
C SER A 707 -3.36 55.53 36.11
N PHE A 708 -3.03 55.60 37.40
CA PHE A 708 -3.59 54.75 38.46
C PHE A 708 -3.59 55.49 39.81
N THR A 709 -4.37 55.01 40.78
CA THR A 709 -4.48 55.55 42.15
C THR A 709 -4.25 54.42 43.15
N VAL A 710 -3.54 54.67 44.25
CA VAL A 710 -3.30 53.68 45.33
C VAL A 710 -4.41 53.77 46.38
N ASP A 711 -4.92 52.64 46.87
CA ASP A 711 -5.85 52.49 48.01
C ASP A 711 -5.27 51.36 48.91
N VAL A 712 -5.48 51.27 50.23
CA VAL A 712 -4.83 50.22 51.08
C VAL A 712 -5.73 49.79 52.24
N THR A 713 -7.01 49.48 52.00
CA THR A 713 -7.94 49.11 53.10
C THR A 713 -7.99 47.60 53.43
N ASP A 714 -7.84 47.27 54.72
CA ASP A 714 -7.56 45.94 55.31
C ASP A 714 -8.81 45.12 55.71
N PRO A 715 -8.92 43.84 55.31
CA PRO A 715 -9.84 42.88 55.93
C PRO A 715 -9.09 41.71 56.59
N SER A 716 -9.06 41.66 57.92
CA SER A 716 -8.70 40.46 58.68
C SER A 716 -9.72 40.09 59.76
N GLN A 717 -10.25 38.85 59.75
CA GLN A 717 -10.19 37.85 60.84
C GLN A 717 -11.32 36.77 60.88
N SER A 718 -10.90 35.56 61.30
CA SER A 718 -11.65 34.38 61.83
C SER A 718 -12.34 33.48 60.79
N GLY A 719 -12.25 32.14 60.77
CA GLY A 719 -11.77 31.12 61.72
C GLY A 719 -12.64 29.86 61.57
N ASP A 720 -12.04 28.79 61.03
CA ASP A 720 -12.36 27.33 61.03
C ASP A 720 -13.82 26.78 61.01
N THR A 721 -14.06 25.96 59.98
CA THR A 721 -15.01 24.83 59.75
C THR A 721 -16.53 25.02 59.89
N ALA A 722 -17.15 25.52 58.81
CA ALA A 722 -18.51 25.20 58.38
C ALA A 722 -18.63 25.36 56.84
N GLY A 723 -19.25 24.40 56.14
CA GLY A 723 -19.30 24.33 54.67
C GLY A 723 -19.79 25.62 53.99
N GLY A 724 -18.96 26.18 53.12
CA GLY A 724 -19.19 27.43 52.37
C GLY A 724 -19.69 27.20 50.95
N VAL A 725 -19.88 28.28 50.18
CA VAL A 725 -20.07 28.16 48.71
C VAL A 725 -18.73 27.83 48.03
N PRO A 726 -18.71 27.21 46.83
CA PRO A 726 -17.48 26.99 46.09
C PRO A 726 -16.69 28.29 45.85
N THR A 727 -15.39 28.18 45.67
CA THR A 727 -14.53 29.28 45.22
C THR A 727 -14.69 29.55 43.71
N ALA A 728 -14.01 30.57 43.17
CA ALA A 728 -14.11 30.92 41.75
C ALA A 728 -13.49 29.84 40.86
N VAL A 729 -14.05 29.63 39.66
CA VAL A 729 -13.44 28.74 38.66
C VAL A 729 -12.11 29.32 38.16
N ARG A 730 -11.17 28.45 37.77
CA ARG A 730 -9.83 28.83 37.33
C ARG A 730 -9.69 28.70 35.81
N ASP A 731 -8.64 29.27 35.23
CA ASP A 731 -8.25 29.09 33.82
C ASP A 731 -9.38 29.28 32.79
N LEU A 732 -10.31 30.21 33.06
CA LEU A 732 -11.47 30.45 32.21
C LEU A 732 -11.05 31.04 30.85
N SER A 733 -11.25 30.25 29.80
CA SER A 733 -10.96 30.58 28.40
C SER A 733 -12.24 30.56 27.55
N ALA A 734 -12.18 31.28 26.42
CA ALA A 734 -13.30 31.37 25.48
C ALA A 734 -12.74 31.38 24.04
N ARG A 735 -12.99 30.30 23.29
CA ARG A 735 -12.56 30.12 21.89
C ARG A 735 -13.70 30.43 20.93
N ALA A 736 -13.48 31.41 20.05
CA ALA A 736 -14.48 31.82 19.08
C ALA A 736 -14.67 30.80 17.95
N GLY A 737 -15.92 30.57 17.57
CA GLY A 737 -16.28 29.83 16.38
C GLY A 737 -17.38 30.55 15.59
N GLU A 738 -17.91 29.87 14.57
CA GLU A 738 -19.00 30.41 13.78
C GLU A 738 -20.32 30.40 14.54
N GLY A 739 -20.88 31.59 14.75
CA GLY A 739 -22.16 31.76 15.42
C GLY A 739 -22.17 31.33 16.89
N GLY A 740 -20.99 31.11 17.48
CA GLY A 740 -20.85 30.57 18.83
C GLY A 740 -19.44 30.64 19.41
N VAL A 741 -19.30 30.20 20.66
CA VAL A 741 -18.05 30.20 21.43
C VAL A 741 -17.98 28.94 22.29
N LEU A 742 -16.84 28.26 22.30
CA LEU A 742 -16.52 27.22 23.28
C LEU A 742 -15.89 27.88 24.51
N VAL A 743 -16.50 27.70 25.68
CA VAL A 743 -16.01 28.25 26.95
C VAL A 743 -15.48 27.09 27.78
N GLY A 744 -14.25 27.17 28.28
CA GLY A 744 -13.62 26.13 29.09
C GLY A 744 -13.01 26.71 30.37
N TRP A 745 -12.98 25.95 31.46
CA TRP A 745 -12.42 26.37 32.75
C TRP A 745 -11.89 25.20 33.55
N SER A 746 -11.05 25.46 34.55
CA SER A 746 -10.67 24.50 35.58
C SER A 746 -11.61 24.62 36.78
N ALA A 747 -11.87 23.51 37.46
CA ALA A 747 -12.70 23.50 38.67
C ALA A 747 -12.14 24.42 39.77
N PRO A 748 -13.01 24.94 40.67
CA PRO A 748 -12.58 25.73 41.83
C PRO A 748 -11.58 24.96 42.70
N GLU A 749 -10.66 25.69 43.34
CA GLU A 749 -9.67 25.10 44.25
C GLU A 749 -10.33 24.51 45.51
N ASP A 750 -11.46 25.08 45.94
CA ASP A 750 -12.30 24.61 47.05
C ASP A 750 -13.78 24.60 46.65
N LEU A 751 -14.46 23.45 46.83
CA LEU A 751 -15.86 23.21 46.51
C LEU A 751 -16.83 23.59 47.65
N GLY A 752 -16.33 24.21 48.72
CA GLY A 752 -17.14 24.70 49.83
C GLY A 752 -17.73 23.58 50.70
N GLY A 753 -17.14 22.39 50.68
CA GLY A 753 -17.69 21.21 51.36
C GLY A 753 -18.84 20.53 50.61
N SER A 754 -19.04 20.86 49.33
CA SER A 754 -19.80 20.00 48.41
C SER A 754 -18.88 18.91 47.86
N ASP A 755 -19.39 17.69 47.72
CA ASP A 755 -18.68 16.62 47.00
C ASP A 755 -18.55 16.99 45.51
N GLU A 756 -17.55 16.42 44.81
CA GLU A 756 -17.28 16.72 43.39
C GLU A 756 -18.54 16.55 42.50
N ASP A 757 -19.38 15.55 42.78
CA ASP A 757 -20.63 15.28 42.07
C ASP A 757 -21.77 16.30 42.36
N GLY A 758 -21.59 17.19 43.34
CA GLY A 758 -22.59 18.14 43.83
C GLY A 758 -22.45 19.57 43.31
N VAL A 759 -21.52 19.84 42.39
CA VAL A 759 -21.19 21.18 41.88
C VAL A 759 -21.60 21.32 40.40
N ALA A 760 -22.47 22.29 40.11
CA ALA A 760 -22.86 22.67 38.74
C ALA A 760 -22.33 24.07 38.40
N TYR A 761 -22.27 24.43 37.12
CA TYR A 761 -21.74 25.74 36.70
C TYR A 761 -22.80 26.58 36.02
N THR A 762 -22.90 27.86 36.39
CA THR A 762 -23.75 28.84 35.69
C THR A 762 -22.88 29.69 34.78
N VAL A 763 -23.17 29.67 33.47
CA VAL A 763 -22.45 30.41 32.43
C VAL A 763 -23.33 31.55 31.91
N ASN A 764 -22.94 32.79 32.20
CA ASN A 764 -23.61 34.00 31.72
C ASN A 764 -22.88 34.58 30.52
N VAL A 765 -23.60 34.79 29.42
CA VAL A 765 -23.11 35.44 28.19
C VAL A 765 -23.45 36.91 28.24
N ILE A 766 -22.45 37.77 28.16
CA ILE A 766 -22.57 39.21 28.37
C ILE A 766 -22.15 39.92 27.10
N THR A 767 -22.95 40.89 26.64
CA THR A 767 -22.56 41.82 25.58
C THR A 767 -22.80 43.25 26.06
N GLY A 768 -21.78 44.10 25.91
CA GLY A 768 -21.76 45.42 26.56
C GLY A 768 -21.86 45.28 28.09
N SER A 769 -23.01 45.66 28.66
CA SER A 769 -23.30 45.57 30.10
C SER A 769 -24.50 44.66 30.43
N SER A 770 -25.06 43.95 29.45
CA SER A 770 -26.28 43.15 29.62
C SER A 770 -25.98 41.66 29.43
N THR A 771 -26.49 40.83 30.35
CA THR A 771 -26.54 39.38 30.18
C THR A 771 -27.60 39.04 29.13
N VAL A 772 -27.19 38.43 28.03
CA VAL A 772 -28.06 38.08 26.89
C VAL A 772 -28.46 36.62 26.86
N LYS A 773 -27.71 35.75 27.55
CA LYS A 773 -28.02 34.31 27.68
C LYS A 773 -27.41 33.77 28.97
N THR A 774 -28.06 32.81 29.60
CA THR A 774 -27.54 32.07 30.76
C THR A 774 -27.71 30.58 30.48
N LEU A 775 -26.66 29.80 30.73
CA LEU A 775 -26.65 28.35 30.58
C LEU A 775 -26.22 27.70 31.90
N THR A 776 -26.57 26.43 32.06
CA THR A 776 -26.05 25.58 33.14
C THR A 776 -25.21 24.48 32.51
N ALA A 777 -24.00 24.27 33.02
CA ALA A 777 -23.09 23.22 32.59
C ALA A 777 -22.82 22.27 33.76
N ALA A 778 -22.80 20.97 33.49
CA ALA A 778 -22.48 19.94 34.47
C ALA A 778 -20.97 19.63 34.51
N GLY A 779 -20.24 19.93 33.43
CA GLY A 779 -18.79 19.78 33.31
C GLY A 779 -18.06 21.13 33.25
N THR A 780 -16.77 21.07 32.95
CA THR A 780 -15.84 22.21 32.93
C THR A 780 -15.73 22.92 31.57
N SER A 781 -16.60 22.58 30.61
CA SER A 781 -16.73 23.30 29.35
C SER A 781 -18.20 23.48 28.96
N ALA A 782 -18.47 24.47 28.11
CA ALA A 782 -19.79 24.76 27.56
C ALA A 782 -19.72 25.37 26.16
N VAL A 783 -20.51 24.85 25.23
CA VAL A 783 -20.69 25.43 23.90
C VAL A 783 -21.84 26.44 23.93
N VAL A 784 -21.54 27.69 23.58
CA VAL A 784 -22.53 28.77 23.49
C VAL A 784 -22.84 29.05 22.02
N THR A 785 -24.03 28.66 21.57
CA THR A 785 -24.52 28.91 20.20
C THR A 785 -25.50 30.08 20.11
N GLY A 786 -25.73 30.57 18.88
CA GLY A 786 -26.72 31.62 18.57
C GLY A 786 -26.21 33.04 18.78
N LEU A 787 -24.89 33.22 18.72
CA LEU A 787 -24.23 34.52 18.84
C LEU A 787 -24.00 35.14 17.46
N THR A 788 -24.05 36.47 17.38
CA THR A 788 -23.79 37.19 16.12
C THR A 788 -22.30 37.33 15.88
N ASN A 789 -21.82 36.88 14.72
CA ASN A 789 -20.44 37.07 14.28
C ASN A 789 -20.05 38.56 14.22
N GLY A 790 -18.84 38.88 14.66
CA GLY A 790 -18.31 40.24 14.72
C GLY A 790 -18.76 41.08 15.92
N LEU A 791 -19.64 40.56 16.80
CA LEU A 791 -19.98 41.21 18.07
C LEU A 791 -19.13 40.65 19.21
N THR A 792 -18.68 41.53 20.11
CA THR A 792 -17.88 41.13 21.28
C THR A 792 -18.76 40.64 22.42
N TYR A 793 -18.40 39.49 22.98
CA TYR A 793 -19.02 38.89 24.16
C TYR A 793 -17.97 38.61 25.23
N THR A 794 -18.38 38.62 26.49
CA THR A 794 -17.62 38.05 27.62
C THR A 794 -18.48 37.00 28.31
N PHE A 795 -17.83 36.05 28.97
CA PHE A 795 -18.49 34.94 29.62
C PHE A 795 -18.18 34.98 31.11
N SER A 796 -19.19 34.84 31.94
CA SER A 796 -19.01 34.78 33.40
C SER A 796 -19.47 33.42 33.91
N VAL A 797 -18.56 32.70 34.58
CA VAL A 797 -18.81 31.34 35.07
C VAL A 797 -18.72 31.31 36.59
N ALA A 798 -19.76 30.78 37.23
CA ALA A 798 -19.79 30.57 38.69
C ALA A 798 -20.09 29.10 39.00
N ALA A 799 -19.31 28.52 39.91
CA ALA A 799 -19.58 27.20 40.46
C ALA A 799 -20.71 27.29 41.51
N VAL A 800 -21.61 26.32 41.51
CA VAL A 800 -22.83 26.26 42.33
C VAL A 800 -22.81 24.94 43.07
N GLY A 801 -22.50 25.00 44.36
CA GLY A 801 -22.51 23.85 45.26
C GLY A 801 -23.79 23.79 46.09
N SER A 802 -23.84 22.82 46.99
CA SER A 802 -24.98 22.60 47.90
C SER A 802 -25.32 23.81 48.79
N ALA A 803 -24.32 24.64 49.12
CA ALA A 803 -24.48 25.86 49.92
C ALA A 803 -24.85 27.11 49.08
N GLY A 804 -24.85 27.03 47.74
CA GLY A 804 -25.16 28.13 46.83
C GLY A 804 -24.07 28.43 45.80
N SER A 805 -24.24 29.54 45.07
CA SER A 805 -23.30 29.98 44.03
C SER A 805 -22.09 30.67 44.63
N GLY A 806 -20.90 30.22 44.23
CA GLY A 806 -19.63 30.88 44.45
C GLY A 806 -19.45 32.15 43.61
N PRO A 807 -18.32 32.87 43.80
CA PRO A 807 -17.97 34.03 42.99
C PRO A 807 -17.75 33.64 41.52
N ALA A 808 -18.14 34.52 40.61
CA ALA A 808 -18.04 34.29 39.18
C ALA A 808 -16.71 34.79 38.60
N THR A 809 -16.06 33.98 37.76
CA THR A 809 -14.88 34.38 36.97
C THR A 809 -15.35 34.90 35.61
N VAL A 810 -14.73 35.97 35.09
CA VAL A 810 -15.08 36.56 33.78
C VAL A 810 -13.97 36.30 32.78
N SER A 811 -14.31 35.78 31.60
CA SER A 811 -13.38 35.47 30.51
C SER A 811 -12.81 36.74 29.87
N ALA A 812 -11.72 36.58 29.11
CA ALA A 812 -11.34 37.55 28.09
C ALA A 812 -12.50 37.72 27.06
N PRO A 813 -12.60 38.88 26.39
CA PRO A 813 -13.60 39.07 25.35
C PRO A 813 -13.36 38.13 24.16
N ALA A 814 -14.42 37.47 23.68
CA ALA A 814 -14.39 36.68 22.46
C ALA A 814 -15.31 37.31 21.40
N VAL A 815 -14.89 37.23 20.14
CA VAL A 815 -15.66 37.71 18.99
C VAL A 815 -15.92 36.52 18.09
N PRO A 816 -17.15 35.99 18.01
CA PRO A 816 -17.50 34.93 17.07
C PRO A 816 -17.17 35.34 15.63
N VAL A 817 -16.67 34.41 14.83
CA VAL A 817 -16.14 34.65 13.48
C VAL A 817 -16.73 33.65 12.50
N ALA A 818 -17.06 34.12 11.30
CA ALA A 818 -17.52 33.23 10.24
C ALA A 818 -16.37 32.34 9.75
N VAL A 819 -16.67 31.08 9.42
CA VAL A 819 -15.73 30.19 8.72
C VAL A 819 -16.02 30.17 7.22
N SER A 820 -14.99 29.93 6.41
CA SER A 820 -15.15 29.83 4.95
C SER A 820 -16.03 28.62 4.59
N GLY A 821 -16.98 28.76 3.66
CA GLY A 821 -17.96 27.71 3.32
C GLY A 821 -19.12 27.57 4.33
N GLY A 822 -18.92 28.00 5.58
CA GLY A 822 -19.90 27.87 6.66
C GLY A 822 -19.91 26.48 7.29
N THR A 823 -20.42 26.38 8.51
CA THR A 823 -20.42 25.16 9.34
C THR A 823 -21.14 23.97 8.67
N ALA A 824 -22.06 24.25 7.74
CA ALA A 824 -22.83 23.23 7.03
C ALA A 824 -21.96 22.33 6.13
N ASP A 825 -20.95 22.89 5.47
CA ASP A 825 -20.07 22.13 4.55
C ASP A 825 -19.21 21.14 5.34
N TYR A 826 -18.59 21.59 6.43
CA TYR A 826 -17.81 20.73 7.34
C TYR A 826 -18.66 19.62 7.98
N ARG A 827 -19.88 19.95 8.41
CA ARG A 827 -20.83 18.97 8.95
C ARG A 827 -21.21 17.91 7.91
N THR A 828 -21.35 18.30 6.65
CA THR A 828 -21.73 17.38 5.56
C THR A 828 -20.63 16.36 5.30
N VAL A 829 -19.38 16.83 5.17
CA VAL A 829 -18.21 15.95 5.00
C VAL A 829 -18.04 15.01 6.21
N LEU A 830 -18.21 15.52 7.44
CA LEU A 830 -18.13 14.70 8.64
C LEU A 830 -19.23 13.63 8.71
N GLN A 831 -20.46 13.97 8.32
CA GLN A 831 -21.55 13.00 8.32
C GLN A 831 -21.28 11.87 7.32
N GLN A 832 -20.86 12.19 6.10
CA GLN A 832 -20.52 11.19 5.08
C GLN A 832 -19.35 10.28 5.52
N TYR A 833 -18.36 10.84 6.22
CA TYR A 833 -17.27 10.07 6.82
C TYR A 833 -17.78 9.03 7.83
N LEU A 834 -18.64 9.43 8.76
CA LEU A 834 -19.19 8.54 9.79
C LEU A 834 -20.15 7.50 9.21
N ASP A 835 -20.91 7.87 8.17
CA ASP A 835 -21.77 6.94 7.42
C ASP A 835 -20.91 5.91 6.65
N ALA A 836 -19.79 6.31 6.08
CA ALA A 836 -18.83 5.42 5.42
C ALA A 836 -18.18 4.43 6.40
N GLN A 837 -17.77 4.88 7.60
CA GLN A 837 -17.29 3.99 8.66
C GLN A 837 -18.36 2.97 9.08
N THR A 838 -19.62 3.43 9.21
CA THR A 838 -20.76 2.56 9.53
C THR A 838 -20.98 1.50 8.45
N GLY A 839 -20.96 1.89 7.17
CA GLY A 839 -21.11 0.96 6.05
C GLY A 839 -19.97 -0.06 5.92
N LEU A 840 -18.77 0.25 6.41
CA LEU A 840 -17.67 -0.72 6.53
C LEU A 840 -17.95 -1.77 7.61
N THR A 841 -18.42 -1.33 8.78
CA THR A 841 -18.80 -2.22 9.90
C THR A 841 -19.96 -3.14 9.53
N GLU A 842 -20.97 -2.64 8.83
CA GLU A 842 -22.15 -3.40 8.43
C GLU A 842 -21.91 -4.30 7.20
N GLY A 843 -20.77 -4.14 6.52
CA GLY A 843 -20.45 -4.91 5.32
C GLY A 843 -21.12 -4.41 4.03
N THR A 844 -21.80 -3.27 4.07
CA THR A 844 -22.33 -2.56 2.90
C THR A 844 -21.21 -2.16 1.94
N TYR A 845 -20.04 -1.82 2.46
CA TYR A 845 -18.84 -1.51 1.68
C TYR A 845 -17.74 -2.53 1.95
N ALA A 846 -17.11 -3.01 0.87
CA ALA A 846 -16.05 -4.02 0.96
C ALA A 846 -14.78 -3.47 1.62
N ASN A 847 -14.43 -2.22 1.34
CA ASN A 847 -13.27 -1.48 1.84
C ASN A 847 -13.50 0.03 1.78
N SER A 848 -12.59 0.79 2.42
CA SER A 848 -12.56 2.26 2.47
C SER A 848 -12.65 2.94 1.10
N SER A 849 -12.01 2.39 0.06
CA SER A 849 -12.06 2.95 -1.30
C SER A 849 -13.48 2.93 -1.84
N VAL A 850 -14.17 1.79 -1.72
CA VAL A 850 -15.57 1.66 -2.16
C VAL A 850 -16.50 2.56 -1.33
N ALA A 851 -16.25 2.67 -0.02
CA ALA A 851 -17.02 3.53 0.87
C ALA A 851 -16.84 5.02 0.55
N ALA A 852 -15.61 5.45 0.25
CA ALA A 852 -15.30 6.81 -0.18
C ALA A 852 -15.89 7.10 -1.57
N ASP A 853 -15.73 6.22 -2.56
CA ASP A 853 -16.27 6.40 -3.92
C ASP A 853 -17.81 6.47 -3.95
N SER A 854 -18.47 5.89 -2.94
CA SER A 854 -19.93 5.93 -2.77
C SER A 854 -20.45 7.23 -2.15
N SER A 855 -19.55 8.13 -1.73
CA SER A 855 -19.88 9.39 -1.06
C SER A 855 -19.56 10.60 -1.94
N ASP A 856 -20.46 11.60 -1.98
CA ASP A 856 -20.30 12.79 -2.84
C ASP A 856 -19.02 13.57 -2.55
N ASP A 857 -18.59 13.62 -1.28
CA ASP A 857 -17.37 14.27 -0.82
C ASP A 857 -16.28 13.24 -0.40
N GLY A 858 -16.34 12.01 -0.92
CA GLY A 858 -15.45 10.91 -0.53
C GLY A 858 -13.97 11.23 -0.55
N THR A 859 -13.51 11.98 -1.56
CA THR A 859 -12.11 12.42 -1.67
C THR A 859 -11.66 13.33 -0.52
N ALA A 860 -12.59 13.96 0.20
CA ALA A 860 -12.32 14.88 1.28
C ALA A 860 -12.04 14.19 2.63
N PHE A 861 -12.34 12.90 2.76
CA PHE A 861 -12.04 12.09 3.95
C PHE A 861 -11.37 10.74 3.65
N ALA A 862 -11.14 10.41 2.37
CA ALA A 862 -10.58 9.12 1.94
C ALA A 862 -9.26 8.75 2.65
N ASP A 863 -8.35 9.70 2.85
CA ASP A 863 -7.06 9.45 3.52
C ASP A 863 -7.25 9.07 5.00
N VAL A 864 -8.19 9.71 5.70
CA VAL A 864 -8.52 9.40 7.10
C VAL A 864 -9.27 8.08 7.20
N LEU A 865 -10.24 7.84 6.31
CA LEU A 865 -10.99 6.59 6.26
C LEU A 865 -10.10 5.39 5.92
N GLU A 866 -9.14 5.54 5.01
CA GLU A 866 -8.14 4.52 4.67
C GLU A 866 -7.25 4.17 5.86
N ALA A 867 -6.80 5.19 6.61
CA ALA A 867 -5.97 5.01 7.80
C ALA A 867 -6.73 4.34 8.95
N GLU A 868 -8.04 4.58 9.07
CA GLU A 868 -8.87 4.11 10.18
C GLU A 868 -9.75 2.88 9.84
N GLN A 869 -9.72 2.38 8.60
CA GLN A 869 -10.61 1.27 8.18
C GLN A 869 -10.39 -0.04 8.94
N SER A 870 -9.22 -0.22 9.58
CA SER A 870 -8.95 -1.43 10.37
C SER A 870 -9.99 -1.64 11.46
N ASP A 871 -10.47 -0.56 12.07
CA ASP A 871 -11.37 -0.61 13.21
C ASP A 871 -12.77 -1.12 12.82
N PRO A 872 -13.48 -0.51 11.84
CA PRO A 872 -14.80 -0.99 11.42
C PRO A 872 -14.74 -2.38 10.74
N LEU A 873 -13.67 -2.70 10.02
CA LEU A 873 -13.51 -4.03 9.41
C LEU A 873 -13.22 -5.12 10.45
N THR A 874 -12.48 -4.79 11.51
CA THR A 874 -12.28 -5.71 12.65
C THR A 874 -13.60 -5.91 13.39
N GLU A 875 -14.37 -4.85 13.61
CA GLU A 875 -15.70 -4.96 14.22
C GLU A 875 -16.64 -5.82 13.37
N ARG A 876 -16.65 -5.67 12.05
CA ARG A 876 -17.40 -6.53 11.13
C ARG A 876 -17.06 -8.00 11.28
N ALA A 877 -15.75 -8.32 11.33
CA ALA A 877 -15.29 -9.69 11.49
C ALA A 877 -15.73 -10.29 12.85
N LEU A 878 -15.72 -9.49 13.92
CA LEU A 878 -16.17 -9.91 15.24
C LEU A 878 -17.69 -10.13 15.30
N LEU A 879 -18.49 -9.30 14.63
CA LEU A 879 -19.95 -9.46 14.54
C LEU A 879 -20.34 -10.73 13.77
N ALA A 880 -19.60 -11.06 12.71
CA ALA A 880 -19.79 -12.27 11.92
C ALA A 880 -19.43 -13.57 12.69
N ASP A 881 -18.46 -13.52 13.60
CA ASP A 881 -18.08 -14.66 14.44
C ASP A 881 -19.09 -14.96 15.57
N ASP A 882 -19.94 -13.99 15.95
CA ASP A 882 -20.94 -14.11 17.03
C ASP A 882 -22.37 -14.41 16.51
N ASP A 883 -22.54 -14.70 15.21
CA ASP A 883 -23.85 -14.88 14.55
C ASP A 883 -24.80 -13.66 14.77
N SER A 884 -24.21 -12.49 14.98
CA SER A 884 -24.91 -11.25 15.32
C SER A 884 -25.01 -10.34 14.10
N GLU A 885 -26.23 -10.00 13.70
CA GLU A 885 -26.48 -9.08 12.58
C GLU A 885 -26.97 -7.73 13.13
N THR A 886 -26.38 -6.65 12.62
CA THR A 886 -26.78 -5.27 12.90
C THR A 886 -27.85 -4.84 11.89
N ASP A 887 -29.07 -4.56 12.36
CA ASP A 887 -30.22 -4.18 11.51
C ASP A 887 -30.28 -2.66 11.30
N GLY A 888 -29.16 -2.10 10.83
CA GLY A 888 -28.97 -0.69 10.54
C GLY A 888 -28.55 0.15 11.75
N SER A 889 -27.48 0.92 11.56
CA SER A 889 -26.95 1.90 12.50
C SER A 889 -27.13 3.31 11.93
N THR A 890 -27.53 4.25 12.78
CA THR A 890 -27.64 5.66 12.39
C THR A 890 -26.76 6.51 13.27
N VAL A 891 -25.94 7.36 12.64
CA VAL A 891 -25.12 8.37 13.34
C VAL A 891 -25.78 9.73 13.16
N THR A 892 -26.06 10.42 14.27
CA THR A 892 -26.57 11.80 14.24
C THR A 892 -25.60 12.75 14.92
N LEU A 893 -25.30 13.88 14.26
CA LEU A 893 -24.41 14.92 14.80
C LEU A 893 -25.17 16.02 15.54
N SER A 894 -24.82 16.27 16.81
CA SER A 894 -25.30 17.37 17.66
C SER A 894 -24.13 18.26 18.14
N ASP A 895 -24.45 19.38 18.80
CA ASP A 895 -23.49 20.32 19.40
C ASP A 895 -22.29 20.74 18.53
N VAL A 896 -22.57 20.93 17.24
CA VAL A 896 -21.55 21.26 16.25
C VAL A 896 -21.12 22.72 16.32
N LEU A 897 -19.83 22.96 16.55
CA LEU A 897 -19.20 24.28 16.50
C LEU A 897 -17.94 24.24 15.62
N ALA A 898 -17.94 25.00 14.53
CA ALA A 898 -16.76 25.19 13.68
C ALA A 898 -15.91 26.35 14.22
N MET A 899 -14.66 26.09 14.56
CA MET A 899 -13.72 27.05 15.11
C MET A 899 -12.53 27.21 14.16
N PRO A 900 -12.37 28.35 13.48
CA PRO A 900 -11.22 28.57 12.61
C PRO A 900 -9.94 28.72 13.43
N SER A 901 -8.81 28.30 12.87
CA SER A 901 -7.50 28.66 13.38
C SER A 901 -7.25 30.16 13.25
N THR A 902 -6.32 30.68 14.06
CA THR A 902 -5.91 32.08 14.00
C THR A 902 -5.29 32.47 12.66
N ASP A 903 -4.70 31.51 11.93
CA ASP A 903 -4.15 31.71 10.58
C ASP A 903 -5.15 31.44 9.43
N GLY A 904 -6.37 30.99 9.77
CA GLY A 904 -7.46 30.74 8.83
C GLY A 904 -7.24 29.55 7.88
N LYS A 905 -6.22 28.71 8.11
CA LYS A 905 -5.90 27.55 7.24
C LYS A 905 -6.59 26.27 7.65
N THR A 906 -6.95 26.14 8.93
CA THR A 906 -7.66 24.97 9.45
C THR A 906 -8.93 25.38 10.17
N VAL A 907 -9.87 24.43 10.25
CA VAL A 907 -11.09 24.55 11.04
C VAL A 907 -11.16 23.32 11.94
N THR A 908 -11.24 23.55 13.24
CA THR A 908 -11.57 22.51 14.21
C THR A 908 -13.09 22.48 14.36
N LEU A 909 -13.72 21.36 13.99
CA LEU A 909 -15.13 21.11 14.20
C LEU A 909 -15.29 20.28 15.48
N ARG A 910 -15.83 20.90 16.53
CA ARG A 910 -16.31 20.14 17.70
C ARG A 910 -17.67 19.57 17.37
N ALA A 911 -17.87 18.27 17.52
CA ALA A 911 -19.16 17.63 17.26
C ALA A 911 -19.39 16.46 18.21
N THR A 912 -20.65 16.29 18.63
CA THR A 912 -21.09 15.11 19.37
C THR A 912 -21.78 14.17 18.38
N ALA A 913 -21.24 12.96 18.24
CA ALA A 913 -21.82 11.90 17.44
C ALA A 913 -22.64 10.99 18.37
N THR A 914 -23.91 10.83 18.06
CA THR A 914 -24.80 9.87 18.72
C THR A 914 -25.03 8.70 17.78
N THR A 915 -24.57 7.52 18.16
CA THR A 915 -24.73 6.29 17.38
C THR A 915 -25.85 5.46 17.98
N ALA A 916 -26.93 5.28 17.23
CA ALA A 916 -27.97 4.30 17.56
C ALA A 916 -27.70 3.03 16.73
N LYS A 917 -27.49 1.91 17.41
CA LYS A 917 -27.23 0.60 16.82
C LYS A 917 -28.33 -0.36 17.25
N THR A 918 -28.91 -1.08 16.30
CA THR A 918 -29.87 -2.17 16.60
C THR A 918 -29.16 -3.50 16.37
N VAL A 919 -28.95 -4.29 17.41
CA VAL A 919 -28.26 -5.60 17.30
C VAL A 919 -29.26 -6.72 17.55
N THR A 920 -29.47 -7.58 16.55
CA THR A 920 -30.27 -8.80 16.70
C THR A 920 -29.37 -9.97 17.10
N VAL A 921 -29.54 -10.47 18.33
CA VAL A 921 -28.79 -11.63 18.84
C VAL A 921 -29.68 -12.89 18.77
N ALA A 922 -29.13 -14.01 18.31
CA ALA A 922 -29.81 -15.31 18.34
C ALA A 922 -30.18 -15.73 19.78
N ALA A 923 -31.37 -16.30 19.95
CA ALA A 923 -32.08 -16.43 21.22
C ALA A 923 -31.42 -17.33 22.29
N ASP A 924 -30.73 -16.76 23.28
CA ASP A 924 -30.65 -17.28 24.68
C ASP A 924 -30.20 -16.24 25.73
N SER A 925 -30.42 -14.95 25.50
CA SER A 925 -30.12 -13.91 26.50
C SER A 925 -31.35 -13.59 27.33
N THR A 926 -31.39 -14.03 28.58
CA THR A 926 -32.36 -13.54 29.59
C THR A 926 -31.87 -12.25 30.26
N ASP A 927 -31.23 -11.35 29.51
CA ASP A 927 -30.78 -10.05 30.01
C ASP A 927 -31.83 -8.96 29.74
N PRO A 928 -32.58 -8.51 30.76
CA PRO A 928 -33.57 -7.45 30.62
C PRO A 928 -32.95 -6.05 30.43
N ASP A 929 -31.62 -5.88 30.48
CA ASP A 929 -30.91 -4.62 30.23
C ASP A 929 -30.25 -4.56 28.84
N ALA A 930 -30.44 -5.56 27.97
CA ALA A 930 -29.90 -5.61 26.60
C ALA A 930 -30.65 -4.71 25.59
N ALA A 931 -31.33 -3.65 26.04
CA ALA A 931 -32.02 -2.71 25.17
C ALA A 931 -31.11 -1.52 24.82
N ASP A 932 -30.85 -1.38 23.51
CA ASP A 932 -30.15 -0.30 22.80
C ASP A 932 -30.08 1.04 23.56
N ALA A 933 -28.90 1.36 24.10
CA ALA A 933 -28.57 2.71 24.51
C ALA A 933 -27.77 3.37 23.38
N ALA A 934 -28.28 4.48 22.85
CA ALA A 934 -27.52 5.29 21.91
C ALA A 934 -26.23 5.77 22.58
N GLU A 935 -25.08 5.50 21.96
CA GLU A 935 -23.78 5.92 22.49
C GLU A 935 -23.46 7.33 21.99
N GLU A 936 -23.21 8.25 22.92
CA GLU A 936 -22.78 9.62 22.62
C GLU A 936 -21.28 9.75 22.83
N SER A 937 -20.57 10.25 21.82
CA SER A 937 -19.14 10.57 21.90
C SER A 937 -18.88 11.94 21.32
N THR A 938 -18.02 12.73 21.97
CA THR A 938 -17.69 14.09 21.50
C THR A 938 -16.24 14.14 21.05
N TYR A 939 -16.04 14.62 19.83
CA TYR A 939 -14.72 14.69 19.19
C TYR A 939 -14.45 16.09 18.65
N LEU A 940 -13.15 16.38 18.49
CA LEU A 940 -12.63 17.52 17.76
C LEU A 940 -12.06 17.02 16.44
N TYR A 941 -12.75 17.31 15.35
CA TYR A 941 -12.35 16.97 13.99
C TYR A 941 -11.57 18.14 13.38
N THR A 942 -10.44 17.87 12.75
CA THR A 942 -9.63 18.89 12.11
C THR A 942 -9.81 18.83 10.61
N PHE A 943 -10.13 19.98 10.01
CA PHE A 943 -10.26 20.15 8.58
C PHE A 943 -9.25 21.17 8.06
N THR A 944 -8.73 20.95 6.87
CA THR A 944 -8.10 22.01 6.09
C THR A 944 -9.16 22.80 5.33
N VAL A 945 -8.98 24.12 5.23
CA VAL A 945 -9.91 25.00 4.52
C VAL A 945 -9.74 24.81 3.02
N ALA A 946 -10.62 24.01 2.42
CA ALA A 946 -10.73 23.72 1.00
C ALA A 946 -12.21 23.70 0.57
N THR A 947 -12.50 23.45 -0.70
CA THR A 947 -13.86 23.31 -1.21
C THR A 947 -13.94 22.05 -2.09
N PRO A 948 -14.52 20.93 -1.60
CA PRO A 948 -15.06 20.72 -0.25
C PRO A 948 -13.97 20.74 0.85
N PRO A 949 -14.31 20.98 2.13
CA PRO A 949 -13.34 20.92 3.23
C PRO A 949 -12.78 19.52 3.43
N VAL A 950 -11.47 19.39 3.64
CA VAL A 950 -10.80 18.08 3.74
C VAL A 950 -10.53 17.73 5.19
N LEU A 951 -11.08 16.61 5.67
CA LEU A 951 -10.85 16.04 7.00
C LEU A 951 -9.41 15.49 7.07
N THR A 952 -8.65 15.89 8.10
CA THR A 952 -7.25 15.49 8.26
C THR A 952 -6.98 14.69 9.53
N GLY A 953 -7.98 14.54 10.40
CA GLY A 953 -7.89 13.72 11.63
C GLY A 953 -8.87 14.16 12.70
N HIS A 954 -8.93 13.42 13.80
CA HIS A 954 -9.76 13.74 14.96
C HIS A 954 -9.13 13.29 16.27
N ILE A 955 -9.59 13.88 17.37
CA ILE A 955 -9.20 13.53 18.74
C ILE A 955 -10.42 13.63 19.66
N ASP A 956 -10.43 12.84 20.74
CA ASP A 956 -11.45 12.91 21.78
C ASP A 956 -11.49 14.32 22.41
N ALA A 957 -12.68 14.91 22.49
CA ALA A 957 -12.84 16.27 22.96
C ALA A 957 -12.54 16.42 24.45
N ASP A 958 -12.84 15.42 25.27
CA ASP A 958 -12.57 15.47 26.71
C ASP A 958 -11.07 15.37 26.99
N ALA A 959 -10.33 14.63 26.16
CA ALA A 959 -8.87 14.55 26.20
C ALA A 959 -8.17 15.85 25.73
N ALA A 960 -8.74 16.54 24.74
CA ALA A 960 -8.14 17.75 24.17
C ALA A 960 -8.56 19.05 24.89
N GLU A 961 -9.78 19.12 25.42
CA GLU A 961 -10.31 20.31 26.12
C GLU A 961 -9.72 20.48 27.52
N THR A 962 -9.23 19.40 28.14
CA THR A 962 -8.47 19.44 29.41
C THR A 962 -7.09 20.09 29.26
N VAL A 963 -6.51 20.11 28.06
CA VAL A 963 -5.20 20.71 27.74
C VAL A 963 -5.29 22.23 27.50
N VAL A 964 -6.49 22.76 27.25
CA VAL A 964 -6.72 24.18 26.95
C VAL A 964 -6.48 25.11 28.17
N SER A 965 -6.23 24.55 29.36
CA SER A 965 -5.91 25.33 30.58
C SER A 965 -4.44 25.74 30.73
N ALA A 966 -3.55 25.44 29.77
CA ALA A 966 -2.19 25.98 29.74
C ALA A 966 -2.05 26.90 28.52
N GLY A 967 -1.75 28.17 28.73
CA GLY A 967 -1.65 29.19 27.69
C GLY A 967 -0.60 28.85 26.62
N ASP A 968 -1.04 28.17 25.59
CA ASP A 968 -0.74 28.32 24.17
C ASP A 968 -1.66 27.33 23.42
N ASP A 969 -1.85 27.56 22.13
CA ASP A 969 -2.92 27.01 21.28
C ASP A 969 -2.80 25.47 21.12
N ALA A 970 -3.12 24.71 22.17
CA ALA A 970 -2.96 23.25 22.25
C ALA A 970 -3.76 22.48 21.17
N LEU A 971 -4.74 23.15 20.55
CA LEU A 971 -5.53 22.62 19.44
C LEU A 971 -4.86 22.81 18.07
N THR A 972 -3.74 23.52 18.01
CA THR A 972 -2.99 23.87 16.79
C THR A 972 -1.79 22.94 16.56
N GLN A 973 -1.45 22.09 17.55
CA GLN A 973 -0.35 21.11 17.49
C GLN A 973 -0.68 19.78 16.79
N LEU A 974 -1.92 19.56 16.34
CA LEU A 974 -2.32 18.34 15.63
C LEU A 974 -1.78 18.24 14.17
N GLY A 975 -0.93 19.18 13.74
CA GLY A 975 -0.52 19.32 12.33
C GLY A 975 0.98 19.29 12.04
N ASP A 976 1.86 19.13 13.03
CA ASP A 976 3.30 19.28 12.80
C ASP A 976 4.12 18.56 13.88
N ASP A 977 4.61 17.33 13.64
CA ASP A 977 5.99 16.90 13.96
C ASP A 977 6.26 15.44 13.51
N THR A 978 7.29 15.23 12.68
CA THR A 978 8.01 13.94 12.59
C THR A 978 9.50 14.21 12.38
N THR A 979 10.20 14.67 13.40
CA THR A 979 11.65 14.47 13.50
C THR A 979 12.07 14.10 14.91
N VAL A 980 12.76 12.97 15.07
CA VAL A 980 13.61 12.73 16.24
C VAL A 980 14.91 12.08 15.81
N THR A 981 15.99 12.64 16.35
CA THR A 981 17.34 12.11 16.36
C THR A 981 17.61 11.44 17.71
N ASP A 982 18.28 10.29 17.64
CA ASP A 982 18.66 9.41 18.73
C ASP A 982 20.04 9.81 19.32
N ASP A 983 20.09 10.09 20.63
CA ASP A 983 21.27 9.92 21.49
C ASP A 983 20.85 10.20 22.95
N ASP A 984 20.86 9.20 23.84
CA ASP A 984 21.91 9.06 24.87
C ASP A 984 21.57 7.95 25.89
N THR A 985 22.64 7.30 26.34
CA THR A 985 22.68 6.26 27.37
C THR A 985 22.44 6.81 28.78
N ASP A 986 21.58 6.18 29.61
CA ASP A 986 21.85 6.09 31.06
C ASP A 986 21.21 4.87 31.74
N SER A 987 21.97 4.31 32.67
CA SER A 987 21.65 3.18 33.54
C SER A 987 21.07 3.67 34.87
N SER A 988 19.86 3.23 35.24
CA SER A 988 19.44 3.21 36.64
C SER A 988 18.48 2.04 36.90
N THR A 989 18.73 1.30 37.98
CA THR A 989 18.02 0.07 38.38
C THR A 989 17.25 0.29 39.68
N ASP A 990 16.49 1.38 39.81
CA ASP A 990 15.64 1.64 40.98
C ASP A 990 14.16 1.71 40.58
N SER A 991 13.36 0.81 41.16
CA SER A 991 11.90 0.73 40.92
C SER A 991 11.15 1.98 41.39
N PRO A 992 10.02 2.34 40.74
CA PRO A 992 9.21 3.50 41.11
C PRO A 992 8.49 3.33 42.46
N ALA A 993 8.34 4.43 43.20
CA ALA A 993 7.54 4.44 44.44
C ALA A 993 6.03 4.28 44.12
N ALA A 994 5.31 3.50 44.94
CA ALA A 994 3.86 3.37 44.83
C ALA A 994 3.17 4.72 45.08
N MET A 995 2.00 4.94 44.47
CA MET A 995 1.20 6.14 44.73
C MET A 995 0.74 6.19 46.19
N GLY A 996 0.90 7.36 46.82
CA GLY A 996 0.48 7.59 48.21
C GLY A 996 -1.05 7.60 48.38
N THR A 997 -1.52 7.33 49.59
CA THR A 997 -2.95 7.43 49.94
C THR A 997 -3.19 8.24 51.20
N ASP A 998 -4.33 8.92 51.24
CA ASP A 998 -4.85 9.52 52.47
C ASP A 998 -5.44 8.45 53.43
N ALA A 999 -5.97 8.92 54.55
CA ALA A 999 -6.54 8.09 55.61
C ALA A 999 -7.79 7.30 55.19
N ASP A 1000 -8.45 7.69 54.08
CA ASP A 1000 -9.66 7.07 53.56
C ASP A 1000 -9.38 6.10 52.40
N GLY A 1001 -8.11 5.97 52.01
CA GLY A 1001 -7.65 5.08 50.93
C GLY A 1001 -7.85 5.68 49.55
N ALA A 1002 -8.07 6.99 49.42
CA ALA A 1002 -8.06 7.69 48.15
C ALA A 1002 -6.60 8.03 47.75
N LEU A 1003 -6.36 8.08 46.44
CA LEU A 1003 -5.04 8.37 45.89
C LEU A 1003 -4.72 9.86 46.12
N VAL A 1004 -3.59 10.14 46.77
CA VAL A 1004 -3.08 11.51 46.94
C VAL A 1004 -1.78 11.70 46.17
N ALA A 1005 -1.46 12.96 45.85
CA ALA A 1005 -0.14 13.29 45.30
C ALA A 1005 0.95 12.94 46.33
N ALA A 1006 2.05 12.33 45.90
CA ALA A 1006 3.14 11.95 46.80
C ALA A 1006 3.80 13.19 47.42
N ASP A 1007 4.04 13.16 48.74
CA ASP A 1007 4.57 14.29 49.51
C ASP A 1007 5.95 14.73 49.01
N ALA A 1008 6.12 16.04 48.80
CA ALA A 1008 7.27 16.64 48.13
C ALA A 1008 8.54 16.59 49.01
N SER A 1009 9.26 15.47 48.95
CA SER A 1009 10.60 15.36 49.55
C SER A 1009 11.56 14.51 48.70
N SER A 1010 11.75 14.92 47.44
CA SER A 1010 13.00 14.68 46.74
C SER A 1010 13.29 15.88 45.83
N THR A 1011 14.19 16.74 46.26
CA THR A 1011 14.81 17.76 45.41
C THR A 1011 15.64 17.08 44.32
N THR A 1012 15.08 17.00 43.11
CA THR A 1012 15.85 16.94 41.87
C THR A 1012 15.53 18.20 41.09
N THR A 1013 16.58 18.98 40.86
CA THR A 1013 16.56 20.29 40.22
C THR A 1013 15.98 20.20 38.81
N ALA A 1014 15.02 21.10 38.52
CA ALA A 1014 14.44 21.28 37.20
C ALA A 1014 15.49 21.78 36.19
N THR A 1015 16.10 20.86 35.45
CA THR A 1015 16.86 21.18 34.24
C THR A 1015 17.00 19.93 33.38
N THR A 1016 16.29 19.89 32.24
CA THR A 1016 16.50 19.13 30.97
C THR A 1016 15.19 18.58 30.40
N VAL A 1017 15.02 18.86 29.11
CA VAL A 1017 13.92 18.56 28.19
C VAL A 1017 13.99 17.08 27.80
N SER A 1018 12.87 16.41 27.51
CA SER A 1018 12.92 15.30 26.55
C SER A 1018 11.67 15.21 25.69
N THR A 1019 11.95 14.90 24.44
CA THR A 1019 11.13 14.54 23.28
C THR A 1019 10.07 13.44 23.51
N HIS A 1020 9.71 13.09 24.74
CA HIS A 1020 8.86 11.93 25.04
C HIS A 1020 7.34 12.20 25.00
N ALA A 1021 6.88 13.45 25.06
CA ALA A 1021 5.45 13.75 24.96
C ALA A 1021 4.87 13.55 23.54
N GLN A 1022 5.73 13.58 22.50
CA GLN A 1022 5.32 13.35 21.11
C GLN A 1022 5.26 11.86 20.71
N TYR A 1023 5.79 10.95 21.55
CA TYR A 1023 5.83 9.51 21.27
C TYR A 1023 4.67 8.70 21.87
N ALA A 1024 3.68 9.37 22.46
CA ALA A 1024 2.51 8.72 23.04
C ALA A 1024 1.53 8.12 22.01
N ALA A 1025 1.80 8.26 20.71
CA ALA A 1025 0.81 8.05 19.64
C ALA A 1025 0.76 6.65 19.00
N ASP A 1026 1.59 5.70 19.42
CA ASP A 1026 1.69 4.40 18.72
C ASP A 1026 0.96 3.23 19.45
N ILE A 1027 0.48 3.41 20.69
CA ILE A 1027 -0.49 2.51 21.34
C ILE A 1027 -1.78 3.30 21.59
N SER A 1028 -2.91 2.85 21.03
CA SER A 1028 -4.20 3.50 21.24
C SER A 1028 -4.66 3.31 22.70
N GLY A 1029 -4.43 4.32 23.55
CA GLY A 1029 -4.90 4.31 24.95
C GLY A 1029 -6.44 4.22 25.02
N SER A 1030 -7.12 4.92 24.11
CA SER A 1030 -8.58 4.85 23.96
C SER A 1030 -9.03 3.49 23.42
N GLY A 1031 -8.32 2.90 22.47
CA GLY A 1031 -8.59 1.56 21.94
C GLY A 1031 -8.37 0.46 22.99
N THR A 1032 -7.31 0.57 23.79
CA THR A 1032 -7.03 -0.29 24.96
C THR A 1032 -8.19 -0.23 25.96
N ALA A 1033 -8.65 0.98 26.28
CA ALA A 1033 -9.78 1.21 27.16
C ALA A 1033 -11.10 0.69 26.58
N LYS A 1034 -11.36 0.92 25.28
CA LYS A 1034 -12.56 0.44 24.58
C LYS A 1034 -12.62 -1.08 24.58
N TRP A 1035 -11.54 -1.73 24.17
CA TRP A 1035 -11.46 -3.19 24.17
C TRP A 1035 -11.73 -3.77 25.56
N ALA A 1036 -11.11 -3.19 26.59
CA ALA A 1036 -11.33 -3.58 27.98
C ALA A 1036 -12.78 -3.38 28.45
N ARG A 1037 -13.46 -2.30 28.02
CA ARG A 1037 -14.89 -2.02 28.32
C ARG A 1037 -15.85 -2.96 27.61
N ASP A 1038 -15.51 -3.40 26.41
CA ASP A 1038 -16.39 -4.21 25.57
C ASP A 1038 -16.24 -5.69 25.94
N HIS A 1039 -15.04 -6.10 26.37
CA HIS A 1039 -14.70 -7.50 26.60
C HIS A 1039 -14.53 -7.86 28.07
N TRP A 1040 -14.89 -7.00 29.04
CA TRP A 1040 -14.71 -7.24 30.49
C TRP A 1040 -15.36 -8.51 31.05
N ASN A 1041 -16.40 -9.05 30.38
CA ASN A 1041 -17.10 -10.28 30.76
C ASN A 1041 -16.94 -11.43 29.76
N SER A 1042 -16.13 -11.27 28.72
CA SER A 1042 -15.86 -12.27 27.68
C SER A 1042 -14.90 -13.35 28.20
N LYS A 1043 -15.33 -14.08 29.25
CA LYS A 1043 -14.53 -15.09 29.96
C LYS A 1043 -13.98 -16.20 29.07
N HIS A 1044 -14.54 -16.42 27.88
CA HIS A 1044 -14.01 -17.40 26.94
C HIS A 1044 -12.64 -17.00 26.35
N TRP A 1045 -12.28 -15.71 26.35
CA TRP A 1045 -11.01 -15.20 25.79
C TRP A 1045 -9.83 -15.29 26.76
N TYR A 1046 -10.07 -15.07 28.05
CA TYR A 1046 -9.01 -14.93 29.07
C TYR A 1046 -9.33 -15.65 30.39
N GLY A 1047 -10.47 -16.33 30.51
CA GLY A 1047 -10.86 -17.03 31.73
C GLY A 1047 -10.99 -16.09 32.94
N ASN A 1048 -10.34 -16.44 34.05
CA ASN A 1048 -10.19 -15.59 35.23
C ASN A 1048 -8.73 -15.09 35.38
N ASP A 1049 -8.05 -14.78 34.27
CA ASP A 1049 -6.66 -14.30 34.28
C ASP A 1049 -6.60 -12.78 34.02
N CYS A 1050 -6.23 -12.01 35.05
CA CYS A 1050 -6.06 -10.55 34.98
C CYS A 1050 -4.97 -10.11 34.04
N THR A 1051 -3.90 -10.90 33.97
CA THR A 1051 -2.74 -10.59 33.15
C THR A 1051 -3.13 -10.77 31.70
N ASN A 1052 -3.82 -11.86 31.36
CA ASN A 1052 -4.34 -12.10 30.01
C ASN A 1052 -5.33 -11.03 29.56
N PHE A 1053 -6.21 -10.58 30.45
CA PHE A 1053 -7.11 -9.47 30.16
C PHE A 1053 -6.37 -8.16 29.86
N ALA A 1054 -5.41 -7.75 30.69
CA ALA A 1054 -4.63 -6.53 30.47
C ALA A 1054 -3.75 -6.64 29.21
N SER A 1055 -3.09 -7.78 29.01
CA SER A 1055 -2.26 -8.11 27.85
C SER A 1055 -3.03 -8.08 26.53
N ARG A 1056 -4.26 -8.63 26.50
CA ARG A 1056 -5.13 -8.55 25.32
C ARG A 1056 -5.70 -7.16 25.12
N SER A 1057 -5.96 -6.40 26.18
CA SER A 1057 -6.39 -5.01 26.05
C SER A 1057 -5.31 -4.17 25.36
N LEU A 1058 -4.04 -4.33 25.76
CA LEU A 1058 -2.90 -3.65 25.12
C LEU A 1058 -2.69 -4.10 23.67
N ASN A 1059 -2.81 -5.40 23.38
CA ASN A 1059 -2.54 -5.92 22.05
C ASN A 1059 -3.70 -5.73 21.07
N SER A 1060 -4.91 -6.16 21.46
CA SER A 1060 -6.10 -6.18 20.60
C SER A 1060 -6.89 -4.86 20.62
N GLY A 1061 -6.75 -4.06 21.68
CA GLY A 1061 -7.33 -2.71 21.74
C GLY A 1061 -6.30 -1.62 21.46
N GLY A 1062 -5.10 -1.75 22.06
CA GLY A 1062 -4.05 -0.74 21.96
C GLY A 1062 -3.10 -0.87 20.77
N GLY A 1063 -3.07 -2.01 20.08
CA GLY A 1063 -2.12 -2.25 18.98
C GLY A 1063 -0.69 -2.58 19.42
N MET A 1064 -0.46 -2.87 20.71
CA MET A 1064 0.86 -3.24 21.21
C MET A 1064 1.35 -4.57 20.61
N ASP A 1065 2.46 -4.54 19.88
CA ASP A 1065 3.07 -5.74 19.29
C ASP A 1065 3.62 -6.71 20.36
N LYS A 1066 3.49 -8.01 20.09
CA LYS A 1066 3.99 -9.08 21.00
C LYS A 1066 5.51 -9.28 20.81
N LYS A 1067 6.31 -9.14 21.88
CA LYS A 1067 7.75 -9.53 21.87
C LYS A 1067 7.93 -11.04 21.90
N TRP A 1068 8.44 -11.61 20.81
CA TRP A 1068 8.75 -13.04 20.73
C TRP A 1068 10.24 -13.32 20.94
N GLY A 1069 10.58 -14.02 22.01
CA GLY A 1069 11.93 -14.55 22.22
C GLY A 1069 12.22 -15.79 21.36
N SER A 1070 13.50 -16.19 21.27
CA SER A 1070 13.88 -17.49 20.71
C SER A 1070 13.20 -18.62 21.48
N ARG A 1071 13.02 -19.81 20.88
CA ARG A 1071 12.31 -20.94 21.54
C ARG A 1071 12.93 -21.35 22.89
N LEU A 1072 14.19 -20.98 23.16
CA LEU A 1072 14.92 -21.22 24.41
C LEU A 1072 14.78 -20.08 25.43
N ASP A 1073 14.45 -18.87 24.97
CA ASP A 1073 14.33 -17.66 25.80
C ASP A 1073 12.89 -17.37 26.25
N ARG A 1074 11.89 -18.08 25.70
CA ARG A 1074 10.44 -17.93 26.02
C ARG A 1074 10.03 -18.37 27.43
N HIS A 1075 10.99 -18.81 28.24
CA HIS A 1075 10.81 -19.07 29.67
C HIS A 1075 11.35 -17.94 30.56
N LYS A 1076 11.94 -16.89 29.96
CA LYS A 1076 12.46 -15.71 30.67
C LYS A 1076 11.37 -14.64 30.80
N ASP A 1077 11.43 -13.90 31.89
CA ASP A 1077 10.42 -12.90 32.28
C ASP A 1077 10.37 -11.68 31.33
N ASP A 1078 11.41 -11.51 30.50
CA ASP A 1078 11.56 -10.40 29.54
C ASP A 1078 10.78 -10.60 28.21
N TYR A 1079 9.98 -11.67 28.06
CA TYR A 1079 9.20 -11.99 26.85
C TYR A 1079 7.75 -12.35 27.16
N TRP A 1080 6.85 -12.21 26.17
CA TRP A 1080 5.43 -12.60 26.31
C TRP A 1080 5.32 -14.11 26.62
N TRP A 1081 4.89 -14.46 27.83
CA TRP A 1081 5.10 -15.78 28.44
C TRP A 1081 4.21 -16.91 27.87
N ARG A 1082 4.63 -18.18 28.09
CA ARG A 1082 3.83 -19.40 27.83
C ARG A 1082 3.86 -20.34 29.05
N ASN A 1083 2.70 -20.82 29.49
CA ASN A 1083 2.62 -21.88 30.51
C ASN A 1083 2.93 -23.26 29.92
N GLY A 1084 3.75 -24.05 30.61
CA GLY A 1084 3.71 -25.49 30.42
C GLY A 1084 4.49 -26.27 31.47
N ASP A 1085 3.75 -27.13 32.16
CA ASP A 1085 4.30 -28.35 32.71
C ASP A 1085 4.75 -29.26 31.56
N TYR A 1086 5.87 -29.95 31.82
CA TYR A 1086 6.81 -30.62 30.92
C TYR A 1086 6.27 -31.59 29.84
N LEU A 1087 4.95 -31.76 29.69
CA LEU A 1087 4.31 -32.72 28.78
C LEU A 1087 3.07 -32.20 28.03
N TYR A 1088 2.50 -31.03 28.36
CA TYR A 1088 1.33 -30.46 27.67
C TYR A 1088 1.35 -28.93 27.71
N TRP A 1089 1.75 -28.29 26.61
CA TRP A 1089 1.82 -26.82 26.51
C TRP A 1089 0.49 -26.26 26.02
N LYS A 1090 -0.26 -25.54 26.87
CA LYS A 1090 -1.37 -24.66 26.44
C LYS A 1090 -0.79 -23.28 26.13
N GLN A 1091 -1.14 -22.69 24.99
CA GLN A 1091 -0.78 -21.31 24.69
C GLN A 1091 -1.56 -20.39 25.65
N SER A 1092 -0.87 -19.59 26.46
CA SER A 1092 -1.47 -18.41 27.11
C SER A 1092 -1.03 -17.17 26.35
N ASP A 1093 -1.98 -16.31 26.00
CA ASP A 1093 -1.74 -14.99 25.39
C ASP A 1093 -1.33 -13.96 26.47
N SER A 1094 -0.62 -14.39 27.52
CA SER A 1094 -0.38 -13.58 28.72
C SER A 1094 0.96 -13.89 29.37
N TRP A 1095 1.53 -12.88 30.05
CA TRP A 1095 2.55 -13.11 31.07
C TRP A 1095 1.99 -14.01 32.18
N SER A 1096 2.84 -14.83 32.79
CA SER A 1096 2.46 -15.81 33.82
C SER A 1096 1.71 -15.19 34.99
N MET A 1097 2.11 -13.98 35.40
CA MET A 1097 1.57 -13.21 36.52
C MET A 1097 1.68 -11.71 36.21
N ALA A 1098 0.85 -10.89 36.87
CA ALA A 1098 0.86 -9.43 36.74
C ALA A 1098 2.23 -8.81 37.05
N TYR A 1099 3.00 -9.39 37.97
CA TYR A 1099 4.37 -8.98 38.26
C TYR A 1099 5.30 -9.08 37.05
N HIS A 1100 5.23 -10.17 36.27
CA HIS A 1100 6.11 -10.34 35.10
C HIS A 1100 5.78 -9.36 33.98
N LEU A 1101 4.50 -9.00 33.84
CA LEU A 1101 4.09 -7.91 32.94
C LEU A 1101 4.66 -6.56 33.42
N ALA A 1102 4.64 -6.27 34.73
CA ALA A 1102 5.22 -5.05 35.28
C ALA A 1102 6.76 -4.99 35.14
N ASP A 1103 7.47 -6.09 35.43
CA ASP A 1103 8.94 -6.20 35.27
C ASP A 1103 9.35 -6.11 33.79
N PHE A 1104 8.54 -6.69 32.89
CA PHE A 1104 8.71 -6.52 31.45
C PHE A 1104 8.60 -5.04 31.05
N ILE A 1105 7.56 -4.33 31.49
CA ILE A 1105 7.37 -2.91 31.20
C ILE A 1105 8.59 -2.14 31.72
N ASP A 1106 8.99 -2.36 32.97
CA ASP A 1106 10.09 -1.66 33.64
C ASP A 1106 11.48 -1.85 33.00
N ARG A 1107 11.73 -2.99 32.36
CA ARG A 1107 13.05 -3.34 31.81
C ARG A 1107 13.18 -3.16 30.31
N GLN A 1108 12.09 -3.26 29.58
CA GLN A 1108 12.11 -3.56 28.14
C GLN A 1108 11.15 -2.72 27.31
N ALA A 1109 10.17 -2.04 27.93
CA ALA A 1109 9.33 -1.06 27.24
C ALA A 1109 9.89 0.35 27.48
N THR A 1110 9.52 1.29 26.62
CA THR A 1110 9.56 2.70 26.99
C THR A 1110 8.29 2.95 27.80
N TYR A 1111 8.38 3.54 29.00
CA TYR A 1111 7.24 3.71 29.89
C TYR A 1111 7.29 5.01 30.68
N SER A 1112 6.17 5.37 31.28
CA SER A 1112 6.08 6.41 32.31
C SER A 1112 5.25 5.90 33.47
N TRP A 1113 5.90 5.61 34.59
CA TRP A 1113 5.23 5.28 35.85
C TRP A 1113 4.68 6.55 36.49
N HIS A 1114 3.43 6.49 36.93
CA HIS A 1114 2.76 7.62 37.56
C HIS A 1114 2.94 7.60 39.06
N THR A 1115 3.35 8.73 39.62
CA THR A 1115 3.48 8.92 41.07
C THR A 1115 2.34 9.76 41.64
N ASN A 1116 1.52 10.39 40.78
CA ASN A 1116 0.37 11.22 41.16
C ASN A 1116 -0.89 10.90 40.32
N LYS A 1117 -2.08 11.06 40.92
CA LYS A 1117 -3.39 10.80 40.28
C LYS A 1117 -3.62 11.61 38.99
N GLY A 1118 -3.09 12.82 38.90
CA GLY A 1118 -3.24 13.70 37.73
C GLY A 1118 -2.41 13.33 36.50
N GLN A 1119 -1.62 12.26 36.57
CA GLN A 1119 -0.80 11.78 35.46
C GLN A 1119 -1.43 10.57 34.73
N VAL A 1120 -2.56 10.06 35.24
CA VAL A 1120 -3.20 8.83 34.78
C VAL A 1120 -4.09 9.09 33.56
N ASN A 1121 -3.98 8.24 32.54
CA ASN A 1121 -4.71 8.33 31.28
C ASN A 1121 -5.63 7.11 31.03
N LEU A 1122 -6.59 7.25 30.11
CA LEU A 1122 -7.37 6.12 29.60
C LEU A 1122 -6.44 5.11 28.89
N GLY A 1123 -6.64 3.82 29.17
CA GLY A 1123 -5.80 2.74 28.64
C GLY A 1123 -4.59 2.40 29.50
N ASP A 1124 -4.27 3.20 30.52
CA ASP A 1124 -3.19 2.89 31.46
C ASP A 1124 -3.44 1.56 32.19
N ILE A 1125 -2.35 0.86 32.47
CA ILE A 1125 -2.38 -0.40 33.21
C ILE A 1125 -2.21 -0.11 34.70
N VAL A 1126 -3.16 -0.60 35.49
CA VAL A 1126 -3.17 -0.48 36.94
C VAL A 1126 -2.77 -1.82 37.55
N PHE A 1127 -1.61 -1.83 38.22
CA PHE A 1127 -1.11 -2.95 39.00
C PHE A 1127 -1.39 -2.76 40.48
N TYR A 1128 -1.75 -3.85 41.17
CA TYR A 1128 -1.93 -3.82 42.63
C TYR A 1128 -1.72 -5.17 43.31
N ASN A 1129 -1.50 -5.13 44.62
CA ASN A 1129 -1.33 -6.30 45.48
C ASN A 1129 -2.70 -6.80 46.02
N TRP A 1130 -2.87 -8.12 46.09
CA TRP A 1130 -4.08 -8.78 46.57
C TRP A 1130 -3.69 -9.66 47.77
N ASN A 1131 -4.02 -9.18 48.98
CA ASN A 1131 -3.95 -9.93 50.26
C ASN A 1131 -2.55 -10.39 50.75
N ASP A 1132 -1.50 -9.56 50.68
CA ASP A 1132 -0.17 -9.88 51.24
C ASP A 1132 0.49 -11.18 50.69
N LYS A 1133 0.03 -11.69 49.54
CA LYS A 1133 0.44 -13.00 48.97
C LYS A 1133 1.43 -12.93 47.80
N GLY A 1134 1.97 -11.77 47.47
CA GLY A 1134 3.01 -11.70 46.42
C GLY A 1134 4.33 -12.25 46.95
N ASP A 1135 4.96 -13.14 46.19
CA ASP A 1135 6.28 -13.68 46.54
C ASP A 1135 7.34 -12.54 46.54
N ASP A 1136 8.25 -12.55 47.52
CA ASP A 1136 9.39 -11.62 47.57
C ASP A 1136 10.37 -11.94 46.43
N HIS A 1137 10.51 -11.02 45.46
CA HIS A 1137 11.46 -11.15 44.34
C HIS A 1137 12.56 -10.06 44.40
N PRO A 1138 13.78 -10.30 43.88
CA PRO A 1138 14.98 -9.50 44.19
C PRO A 1138 15.01 -8.06 43.64
N ASN A 1139 14.05 -7.65 42.81
CA ASN A 1139 14.14 -6.45 41.97
C ASN A 1139 13.07 -5.37 42.26
N GLY A 1140 12.60 -5.24 43.52
CA GLY A 1140 11.94 -4.01 43.99
C GLY A 1140 10.40 -3.93 43.89
N PHE A 1141 9.73 -4.57 42.93
CA PHE A 1141 8.25 -4.65 42.91
C PHE A 1141 7.72 -5.69 43.92
N LYS A 1142 7.66 -5.35 45.20
CA LYS A 1142 7.09 -6.23 46.23
C LYS A 1142 5.56 -6.26 46.13
N GLY A 1143 4.99 -7.44 45.84
CA GLY A 1143 3.58 -7.71 46.10
C GLY A 1143 2.59 -7.61 44.92
N ILE A 1144 3.00 -7.22 43.70
CA ILE A 1144 2.08 -7.14 42.55
C ILE A 1144 1.49 -8.51 42.23
N SER A 1145 0.15 -8.61 42.22
CA SER A 1145 -0.56 -9.88 42.00
C SER A 1145 -1.79 -9.75 41.10
N HIS A 1146 -2.13 -8.53 40.67
CA HIS A 1146 -3.28 -8.26 39.80
C HIS A 1146 -2.99 -7.11 38.83
N ALA A 1147 -3.68 -7.14 37.68
CA ALA A 1147 -3.64 -6.11 36.65
C ALA A 1147 -5.06 -5.74 36.18
N SER A 1148 -5.29 -4.48 35.85
CA SER A 1148 -6.55 -3.96 35.30
C SER A 1148 -6.29 -2.77 34.37
N VAL A 1149 -7.31 -2.31 33.66
CA VAL A 1149 -7.18 -1.24 32.64
C VAL A 1149 -8.03 -0.04 33.04
N VAL A 1150 -7.47 1.16 32.99
CA VAL A 1150 -8.22 2.41 33.16
C VAL A 1150 -9.17 2.56 31.97
N THR A 1151 -10.47 2.53 32.25
CA THR A 1151 -11.51 2.46 31.21
C THR A 1151 -12.48 3.63 31.24
N LYS A 1152 -12.49 4.37 32.34
CA LYS A 1152 -13.15 5.65 32.45
C LYS A 1152 -12.39 6.49 33.47
N ILE A 1153 -12.19 7.75 33.14
CA ILE A 1153 -11.84 8.80 34.09
C ILE A 1153 -13.03 9.74 34.02
N ASP A 1154 -13.73 9.96 35.13
CA ASP A 1154 -14.83 10.92 35.10
C ASP A 1154 -14.30 12.37 35.11
N SER A 1155 -15.22 13.30 34.93
CA SER A 1155 -14.96 14.75 34.97
C SER A 1155 -14.31 15.23 36.28
N HIS A 1156 -14.22 14.38 37.30
CA HIS A 1156 -13.67 14.65 38.62
C HIS A 1156 -12.29 13.96 38.81
N GLY A 1157 -11.72 13.41 37.73
CA GLY A 1157 -10.44 12.71 37.74
C GLY A 1157 -10.51 11.35 38.44
N ASN A 1158 -11.70 10.86 38.83
CA ASN A 1158 -11.82 9.57 39.51
C ASN A 1158 -11.59 8.44 38.50
N ILE A 1159 -10.73 7.51 38.90
CA ILE A 1159 -10.24 6.43 38.03
C ILE A 1159 -11.17 5.23 38.16
N TYR A 1160 -11.74 4.79 37.04
CA TYR A 1160 -12.54 3.58 36.93
C TYR A 1160 -11.78 2.56 36.07
N ILE A 1161 -11.72 1.34 36.59
CA ILE A 1161 -11.00 0.23 35.98
C ILE A 1161 -11.97 -0.84 35.48
N SER A 1162 -11.63 -1.50 34.37
CA SER A 1162 -12.32 -2.72 33.96
C SER A 1162 -11.43 -3.92 34.23
N GLN A 1163 -12.04 -5.06 34.58
CA GLN A 1163 -11.31 -6.29 34.92
C GLN A 1163 -12.09 -7.56 34.60
N HIS A 1164 -11.33 -8.65 34.44
CA HIS A 1164 -11.70 -9.97 33.92
C HIS A 1164 -12.72 -10.82 34.73
N SER A 1165 -13.46 -10.24 35.69
CA SER A 1165 -14.45 -11.00 36.50
C SER A 1165 -15.51 -10.14 37.19
N GLY A 1166 -16.78 -10.57 37.06
CA GLY A 1166 -17.95 -10.21 37.89
C GLY A 1166 -18.35 -8.73 37.90
N ASN A 1167 -19.33 -8.31 37.07
CA ASN A 1167 -19.88 -6.94 36.92
C ASN A 1167 -18.89 -5.79 37.24
N ARG A 1168 -17.69 -5.84 36.68
CA ARG A 1168 -16.61 -4.86 36.91
C ARG A 1168 -16.18 -4.18 35.60
N LYS A 1169 -17.17 -3.74 34.81
CA LYS A 1169 -17.00 -2.73 33.76
C LYS A 1169 -17.00 -1.36 34.43
N ASN A 1170 -16.00 -0.52 34.14
CA ASN A 1170 -15.86 0.82 34.73
C ASN A 1170 -16.08 0.79 36.26
N TYR A 1171 -15.40 -0.11 36.96
CA TYR A 1171 -15.49 -0.24 38.40
C TYR A 1171 -14.60 0.79 39.11
N PRO A 1172 -15.10 1.55 40.10
CA PRO A 1172 -14.29 2.59 40.74
C PRO A 1172 -13.06 1.99 41.44
N LEU A 1173 -11.86 2.49 41.14
CA LEU A 1173 -10.61 2.03 41.75
C LEU A 1173 -10.61 2.24 43.28
N THR A 1174 -11.28 3.29 43.75
CA THR A 1174 -11.51 3.57 45.18
C THR A 1174 -12.34 2.48 45.85
N SER A 1175 -13.33 1.92 45.15
CA SER A 1175 -14.15 0.81 45.64
C SER A 1175 -13.36 -0.50 45.69
N GLN A 1176 -12.39 -0.68 44.79
CA GLN A 1176 -11.48 -1.82 44.80
C GLN A 1176 -10.52 -1.77 46.01
N ARG A 1177 -9.99 -0.58 46.37
CA ARG A 1177 -9.17 -0.38 47.57
C ARG A 1177 -9.90 -0.63 48.89
N LYS A 1178 -11.20 -0.28 48.98
CA LYS A 1178 -12.00 -0.54 50.19
C LYS A 1178 -12.12 -2.04 50.52
N LEU A 1179 -12.00 -2.91 49.52
CA LEU A 1179 -11.99 -4.37 49.71
C LEU A 1179 -10.63 -4.90 50.22
N HIS A 1180 -9.54 -4.15 50.01
CA HIS A 1180 -8.16 -4.54 50.35
C HIS A 1180 -7.42 -3.39 51.05
N LYS A 1181 -7.54 -3.32 52.39
CA LYS A 1181 -7.10 -2.16 53.21
C LYS A 1181 -5.61 -1.79 53.16
N ASN A 1182 -4.74 -2.68 52.66
CA ASN A 1182 -3.30 -2.46 52.52
C ASN A 1182 -2.87 -2.52 51.04
N MET A 1183 -3.76 -2.10 50.14
CA MET A 1183 -3.48 -2.18 48.70
C MET A 1183 -2.43 -1.14 48.31
N ASP A 1184 -1.33 -1.54 47.68
CA ASP A 1184 -0.40 -0.65 46.98
C ASP A 1184 -0.80 -0.62 45.50
N VAL A 1185 -0.72 0.57 44.88
CA VAL A 1185 -1.14 0.78 43.49
C VAL A 1185 -0.01 1.42 42.71
N TRP A 1186 0.26 0.84 41.55
CA TRP A 1186 1.19 1.35 40.55
C TRP A 1186 0.43 1.49 39.23
N ILE A 1187 0.60 2.63 38.56
CA ILE A 1187 -0.07 2.91 37.29
C ILE A 1187 1.01 3.30 36.28
N VAL A 1188 0.92 2.75 35.07
CA VAL A 1188 1.91 2.96 34.02
C VAL A 1188 1.26 3.20 32.68
N THR A 1189 1.81 4.18 31.96
CA THR A 1189 1.62 4.32 30.52
C THR A 1189 2.76 3.60 29.81
N SER A 1190 2.43 2.71 28.87
CA SER A 1190 3.41 1.97 28.04
C SER A 1190 3.51 2.63 26.66
N PHE A 1191 4.74 2.76 26.15
CA PHE A 1191 5.05 3.25 24.81
C PHE A 1191 5.76 2.15 23.99
N PRO A 1192 5.69 2.16 22.66
CA PRO A 1192 6.33 1.13 21.85
C PRO A 1192 7.80 1.42 21.67
N TRP A 1193 8.64 0.46 22.06
CA TRP A 1193 9.98 0.30 21.53
C TRP A 1193 10.34 -1.19 21.51
N TYR A 1194 10.77 -1.68 20.36
CA TYR A 1194 11.61 -2.87 20.24
C TYR A 1194 12.67 -2.58 19.18
N GLU A 1195 13.96 -2.61 19.58
CA GLU A 1195 15.08 -2.76 18.65
C GLU A 1195 15.10 -4.15 17.98
#